data_AF-A0A1M7E0V1-F1
#
_entry.id   AF-A0A1M7E0V1-F1
#
_cell.length_a   1.000
_cell.length_b   1.000
_cell.length_c   1.000
_cell.angle_alpha   90.00
_cell.angle_beta   90.00
_cell.angle_gamma   90.00
#
_symmetry.space_group_name_H-M   'P 1'
#
loop_
_entity.id
_entity.type
_entity.pdbx_description
1 polymer ?
#
loop_
_entity_poly.entity_id
_entity_poly.type
_entity_poly.pdbx_seq_one_letter_code
_entity_poly.pdbx_strand_id
1 'polypeptide(L)'
;MRHAVTGATRKSPARLLTSSRFRADAALAQAPREDAPLARAKTEGSTLTNRHRKRKSTIAYGAGAAVLAAVAAFATVAQASPSSGGTADARAGLARNALQTDFAAAAAEFHVPQSVLMAVSYRQTLWESHQGRPSTTGNYNVMGLTQVTAADIGQPSDAERLSHLNMSGDPAVSRHFDAARALGGDPGKVDTTDPRLHTLDAAAKLIGAATSEVRSDPRQSVRAGAALLAQYEKAASGSLPADPGRWWAGIARYSQSPDRAGAAQFVRRVYDTVKSGAARLTADGQAVTLAADPSVAPVEPGKVPLAASTTPPPVTSDTVTADCPTSLSCTFVAAGFKQNSTTPDDFGNYNVSDRPANGEDVRYLVIHDMEGTFDGSIKEFQDPTAYASAHYLVADDGRVTQMVQLKDEAWHSANKTVNMHSVGVEHEGWAIKTGDWFTEQEYDSSAVLVKYLAQKFGIPLDREHVIGHDEVPGVLDAKVSAQHWDPGPYWDWNHYMSLLGAPDGAGGAGGPVATGQLVRVVPPYTTANQPTLTNGGAAVPAHPANFVYLYTSPSTGAALPADPYLGAVKWSDGANWADKVPAGGAYVVAGVQADWTAIWYQGRALWFQNPGGQFTSVLAATPVITPKSGTIPVYGRAYPEDAAYAGTGVPVQDQNTASLTKYTIPAGQSYAQAGPEEVGDYWYAGTFAGTAAGDRTLVKGTDAFYPIRYNHRIAWVRAGDVNRSALTRGAPVR
;
A
#
# COMPACT_ATOMS: atom_id res chain seq x y z
N MET A 1 -50.31 -19.75 43.04
CA MET A 1 -50.01 -20.93 43.88
C MET A 1 -48.50 -20.97 44.13
N ARG A 2 -48.12 -20.78 45.40
CA ARG A 2 -46.81 -20.96 46.09
C ARG A 2 -45.58 -20.26 45.46
N HIS A 3 -45.26 -19.01 45.84
CA HIS A 3 -44.52 -18.53 47.05
C HIS A 3 -43.07 -19.04 47.13
N ALA A 4 -42.06 -18.19 46.86
CA ALA A 4 -41.36 -17.26 47.78
C ALA A 4 -40.38 -18.00 48.73
N VAL A 5 -39.14 -17.54 48.95
CA VAL A 5 -38.79 -16.57 50.02
C VAL A 5 -37.29 -16.21 49.95
N THR A 6 -37.01 -14.88 49.94
CA THR A 6 -35.96 -14.04 50.61
C THR A 6 -34.53 -14.58 50.87
N GLY A 7 -33.46 -13.77 50.92
CA GLY A 7 -33.35 -12.36 51.29
C GLY A 7 -31.90 -11.81 51.27
N ALA A 8 -31.68 -10.72 51.99
CA ALA A 8 -30.89 -9.57 51.57
C ALA A 8 -29.66 -9.23 52.46
N THR A 9 -28.73 -8.47 51.87
CA THR A 9 -27.97 -7.29 52.40
C THR A 9 -26.89 -7.39 53.53
N ARG A 10 -25.69 -6.92 53.13
CA ARG A 10 -24.80 -5.85 53.69
C ARG A 10 -23.92 -6.03 54.96
N LYS A 11 -22.66 -5.60 54.72
CA LYS A 11 -21.72 -4.74 55.52
C LYS A 11 -20.64 -5.39 56.40
N SER A 12 -19.42 -4.85 56.22
CA SER A 12 -18.10 -5.09 56.85
C SER A 12 -18.06 -4.89 58.39
N PRO A 13 -16.95 -5.26 59.07
CA PRO A 13 -15.80 -4.34 59.22
C PRO A 13 -14.40 -5.01 59.27
N ALA A 14 -13.37 -4.15 59.31
CA ALA A 14 -11.94 -4.43 59.35
C ALA A 14 -11.40 -4.85 60.74
N ARG A 15 -10.28 -5.62 60.76
CA ARG A 15 -8.99 -5.35 61.45
C ARG A 15 -8.25 -6.62 61.95
N LEU A 16 -6.97 -6.68 61.54
CA LEU A 16 -5.72 -7.03 62.24
C LEU A 16 -5.46 -8.39 62.94
N LEU A 17 -4.25 -8.90 62.62
CA LEU A 17 -3.31 -9.75 63.40
C LEU A 17 -3.71 -11.24 63.49
N THR A 18 -2.88 -12.26 63.25
CA THR A 18 -1.46 -12.50 63.54
C THR A 18 -0.88 -13.65 62.67
N SER A 19 0.44 -13.61 62.45
CA SER A 19 1.43 -14.71 62.25
C SER A 19 1.01 -16.10 61.71
N SER A 20 1.65 -16.56 60.62
CA SER A 20 2.82 -17.49 60.68
C SER A 20 3.21 -18.11 59.32
N ARG A 21 4.50 -17.95 58.99
CA ARG A 21 5.47 -18.82 58.28
C ARG A 21 4.97 -19.90 57.30
N PHE A 22 5.51 -19.88 56.07
CA PHE A 22 6.59 -20.80 55.65
C PHE A 22 7.37 -20.26 54.43
N ARG A 23 8.69 -20.54 54.42
CA ARG A 23 9.75 -20.05 53.54
C ARG A 23 9.84 -20.79 52.19
N ALA A 24 10.43 -20.14 51.19
CA ALA A 24 11.61 -20.65 50.47
C ALA A 24 12.38 -19.48 49.82
N ASP A 25 13.69 -19.47 50.04
CA ASP A 25 14.65 -18.40 49.76
C ASP A 25 15.18 -18.41 48.32
N ALA A 26 15.55 -17.22 47.80
CA ALA A 26 16.67 -17.05 46.86
C ALA A 26 17.21 -15.62 46.97
N ALA A 27 18.44 -15.48 47.50
CA ALA A 27 19.11 -14.22 47.77
C ALA A 27 20.03 -13.78 46.63
N LEU A 28 19.99 -12.47 46.36
CA LEU A 28 20.91 -11.68 45.55
C LEU A 28 22.26 -11.46 46.27
N ALA A 29 23.34 -11.36 45.49
CA ALA A 29 24.57 -10.68 45.91
C ALA A 29 25.21 -9.94 44.73
N GLN A 30 25.64 -8.70 44.98
CA GLN A 30 26.25 -7.75 44.04
C GLN A 30 27.80 -7.71 44.14
N ALA A 31 28.44 -7.45 42.99
CA ALA A 31 29.69 -6.66 42.73
C ALA A 31 31.04 -7.21 43.26
N PRO A 32 32.23 -6.86 42.68
CA PRO A 32 32.57 -5.58 42.00
C PRO A 32 33.45 -5.64 40.71
N ARG A 33 33.68 -4.44 40.13
CA ARG A 33 34.56 -4.10 38.98
C ARG A 33 36.01 -3.85 39.42
N GLU A 34 36.98 -4.17 38.56
CA GLU A 34 38.34 -3.58 38.53
C GLU A 34 38.86 -3.45 37.08
N ASP A 35 39.74 -2.46 36.88
CA ASP A 35 40.24 -1.90 35.62
C ASP A 35 41.55 -2.54 35.07
N ALA A 36 41.62 -2.68 33.73
CA ALA A 36 42.77 -2.49 32.79
C ALA A 36 44.15 -3.19 33.02
N PRO A 37 45.16 -3.10 32.10
CA PRO A 37 45.21 -2.92 30.63
C PRO A 37 46.08 -4.00 29.93
N LEU A 38 46.11 -4.10 28.59
CA LEU A 38 47.20 -4.81 27.87
C LEU A 38 47.64 -4.10 26.59
N ALA A 39 48.97 -3.94 26.48
CA ALA A 39 49.71 -3.28 25.41
C ALA A 39 50.46 -4.29 24.51
N ARG A 40 50.77 -3.81 23.30
CA ARG A 40 51.57 -4.35 22.17
C ARG A 40 52.86 -5.16 22.49
N ALA A 41 53.12 -6.17 21.64
CA ALA A 41 54.35 -6.42 20.83
C ALA A 41 54.06 -7.61 19.85
N LYS A 42 54.17 -7.55 18.51
CA LYS A 42 55.37 -7.60 17.60
C LYS A 42 56.34 -8.75 17.99
N THR A 43 56.86 -9.64 17.14
CA THR A 43 57.10 -9.77 15.67
C THR A 43 57.59 -11.22 15.41
N GLU A 44 57.36 -11.87 14.26
CA GLU A 44 58.33 -12.26 13.19
C GLU A 44 57.86 -13.63 12.63
N GLY A 45 57.99 -14.07 11.38
CA GLY A 45 58.52 -13.52 10.13
C GLY A 45 58.32 -14.56 9.00
N SER A 46 57.90 -14.12 7.80
CA SER A 46 58.62 -14.23 6.49
C SER A 46 58.39 -15.57 5.73
N THR A 47 58.02 -15.66 4.44
CA THR A 47 58.45 -14.96 3.20
C THR A 47 57.42 -15.22 2.06
N LEU A 48 56.91 -14.19 1.35
CA LEU A 48 57.22 -13.76 -0.04
C LEU A 48 56.84 -14.78 -1.16
N THR A 49 56.03 -14.43 -2.18
CA THR A 49 56.35 -13.41 -3.20
C THR A 49 55.12 -12.84 -3.93
N ASN A 50 55.27 -11.57 -4.31
CA ASN A 50 54.35 -10.68 -5.02
C ASN A 50 54.61 -10.72 -6.54
N ARG A 51 53.60 -10.46 -7.37
CA ARG A 51 53.76 -9.62 -8.57
C ARG A 51 52.47 -8.88 -8.94
N HIS A 52 52.43 -7.62 -8.52
CA HIS A 52 51.52 -6.57 -8.99
C HIS A 52 51.90 -6.07 -10.39
N ARG A 53 50.89 -5.65 -11.16
CA ARG A 53 51.02 -4.49 -12.07
C ARG A 53 49.83 -3.55 -11.83
N LYS A 54 50.05 -2.50 -11.03
CA LYS A 54 49.18 -1.33 -10.90
C LYS A 54 49.56 -0.30 -11.97
N ARG A 55 48.57 0.32 -12.61
CA ARG A 55 48.66 1.72 -13.03
C ARG A 55 47.68 2.52 -12.17
N LYS A 56 48.21 3.58 -11.56
CA LYS A 56 47.48 4.56 -10.76
C LYS A 56 46.92 5.64 -11.69
N SER A 57 45.72 6.14 -11.39
CA SER A 57 45.45 7.58 -11.42
C SER A 57 44.38 7.91 -10.38
N THR A 58 44.80 8.70 -9.39
CA THR A 58 44.00 9.46 -8.44
C THR A 58 43.05 10.40 -9.15
N ILE A 59 41.75 10.39 -8.80
CA ILE A 59 40.85 11.53 -8.98
C ILE A 59 40.05 11.70 -7.69
N ALA A 60 40.00 12.94 -7.23
CA ALA A 60 39.36 13.42 -6.01
C ALA A 60 37.83 13.24 -6.05
N TYR A 61 37.25 12.94 -4.89
CA TYR A 61 35.82 13.02 -4.64
C TYR A 61 35.38 14.50 -4.63
N GLY A 62 34.81 14.95 -5.74
CA GLY A 62 33.96 16.14 -5.77
C GLY A 62 32.50 15.69 -5.70
N ALA A 63 31.84 16.02 -4.60
CA ALA A 63 30.38 15.95 -4.50
C ALA A 63 29.79 16.99 -5.46
N GLY A 64 29.16 16.52 -6.54
CA GLY A 64 28.39 17.33 -7.47
C GLY A 64 27.02 16.69 -7.65
N ALA A 65 26.02 17.24 -6.97
CA ALA A 65 24.63 16.93 -7.22
C ALA A 65 24.25 17.50 -8.60
N ALA A 66 24.11 16.63 -9.59
CA ALA A 66 23.51 16.98 -10.88
C ALA A 66 21.99 16.78 -10.78
N VAL A 67 21.29 17.85 -10.40
CA VAL A 67 19.84 17.98 -10.59
C VAL A 67 19.61 18.16 -12.09
N LEU A 68 19.09 17.12 -12.76
CA LEU A 68 18.54 17.27 -14.10
C LEU A 68 17.18 17.98 -13.99
N ALA A 69 17.22 19.30 -13.96
CA ALA A 69 16.05 20.12 -14.27
C ALA A 69 15.78 19.99 -15.77
N ALA A 70 14.75 19.24 -16.15
CA ALA A 70 14.20 19.29 -17.49
C ALA A 70 13.51 20.65 -17.68
N VAL A 71 14.26 21.66 -18.09
CA VAL A 71 13.71 22.92 -18.59
C VAL A 71 13.08 22.60 -19.95
N ALA A 72 11.75 22.60 -20.00
CA ALA A 72 11.04 22.61 -21.27
C ALA A 72 11.46 23.86 -22.06
N ALA A 73 12.20 23.65 -23.15
CA ALA A 73 12.52 24.70 -24.11
C ALA A 73 11.21 25.10 -24.82
N PHE A 74 10.66 26.25 -24.45
CA PHE A 74 9.57 26.87 -25.18
C PHE A 74 10.02 27.20 -26.61
N ALA A 75 9.21 26.75 -27.56
CA ALA A 75 9.39 26.94 -28.99
C ALA A 75 9.57 28.42 -29.36
N THR A 76 10.47 28.69 -30.30
CA THR A 76 10.57 29.94 -31.02
C THR A 76 9.27 30.17 -31.81
N VAL A 77 8.42 31.06 -31.32
CA VAL A 77 7.21 31.51 -32.04
C VAL A 77 7.65 32.37 -33.22
N ALA A 78 7.49 31.84 -34.43
CA ALA A 78 7.45 32.65 -35.65
C ALA A 78 6.28 33.64 -35.54
N GLN A 79 6.57 34.94 -35.73
CA GLN A 79 5.56 35.99 -35.68
C GLN A 79 4.53 35.79 -36.79
N ALA A 80 3.34 35.30 -36.42
CA ALA A 80 2.13 35.44 -37.21
C ALA A 80 1.30 36.59 -36.62
N SER A 81 0.83 37.48 -37.50
CA SER A 81 0.06 38.68 -37.19
C SER A 81 -1.14 38.42 -36.26
N PRO A 82 -1.55 39.40 -35.43
CA PRO A 82 -2.59 39.19 -34.43
C PRO A 82 -3.97 39.16 -35.08
N SER A 83 -4.55 37.96 -35.19
CA SER A 83 -5.98 37.79 -35.42
C SER A 83 -6.69 37.53 -34.09
N SER A 84 -7.46 38.51 -33.60
CA SER A 84 -8.71 38.43 -32.81
C SER A 84 -8.99 37.28 -31.78
N GLY A 85 -8.00 36.51 -31.32
CA GLY A 85 -8.15 35.40 -30.35
C GLY A 85 -7.89 35.76 -28.88
N GLY A 86 -7.40 36.98 -28.60
CA GLY A 86 -6.88 37.35 -27.28
C GLY A 86 -7.87 37.36 -26.11
N THR A 87 -9.19 37.39 -26.36
CA THR A 87 -10.19 37.41 -25.28
C THR A 87 -10.60 36.00 -24.82
N ALA A 88 -10.56 35.00 -25.71
CA ALA A 88 -10.86 33.61 -25.38
C ALA A 88 -9.69 32.96 -24.63
N ASP A 89 -8.46 33.19 -25.10
CA ASP A 89 -7.24 32.69 -24.43
C ASP A 89 -7.02 33.35 -23.07
N ALA A 90 -7.33 34.64 -22.92
CA ALA A 90 -7.29 35.31 -21.63
C ALA A 90 -8.36 34.78 -20.66
N ARG A 91 -9.59 34.50 -21.13
CA ARG A 91 -10.65 33.87 -20.30
C ARG A 91 -10.29 32.44 -19.91
N ALA A 92 -9.71 31.66 -20.82
CA ALA A 92 -9.23 30.31 -20.53
C ALA A 92 -8.05 30.35 -19.54
N GLY A 93 -7.12 31.30 -19.68
CA GLY A 93 -6.05 31.52 -18.72
C GLY A 93 -6.54 31.95 -17.33
N LEU A 94 -7.56 32.81 -17.26
CA LEU A 94 -8.20 33.19 -16.00
C LEU A 94 -8.94 32.02 -15.35
N ALA A 95 -9.66 31.20 -16.14
CA ALA A 95 -10.34 30.01 -15.64
C ALA A 95 -9.36 28.93 -15.15
N ARG A 96 -8.18 28.79 -15.79
CA ARG A 96 -7.11 27.88 -15.34
C ARG A 96 -6.41 28.33 -14.07
N ASN A 97 -6.48 29.60 -13.71
CA ASN A 97 -5.82 30.17 -12.52
C ASN A 97 -6.83 30.56 -11.41
N ALA A 98 -8.08 30.11 -11.52
CA ALA A 98 -9.14 30.48 -10.58
C ALA A 98 -8.79 30.00 -9.16
N LEU A 99 -8.40 28.73 -9.02
CA LEU A 99 -8.04 28.15 -7.73
C LEU A 99 -6.83 28.86 -7.08
N GLN A 100 -5.82 29.23 -7.88
CA GLN A 100 -4.67 30.02 -7.41
C GLN A 100 -5.12 31.37 -6.82
N THR A 101 -6.13 32.00 -7.45
CA THR A 101 -6.72 33.27 -7.00
C THR A 101 -7.56 33.07 -5.74
N ASP A 102 -8.30 31.98 -5.63
CA ASP A 102 -9.10 31.63 -4.45
C ASP A 102 -8.22 31.43 -3.22
N PHE A 103 -7.05 30.78 -3.36
CA PHE A 103 -6.06 30.69 -2.29
C PHE A 103 -5.58 32.05 -1.81
N ALA A 104 -5.23 32.96 -2.72
CA ALA A 104 -4.79 34.31 -2.37
C ALA A 104 -5.90 35.10 -1.66
N ALA A 105 -7.13 35.00 -2.15
CA ALA A 105 -8.29 35.68 -1.56
C ALA A 105 -8.62 35.16 -0.16
N ALA A 106 -8.69 33.84 0.03
CA ALA A 106 -8.98 33.24 1.34
C ALA A 106 -7.85 33.48 2.36
N ALA A 107 -6.59 33.43 1.93
CA ALA A 107 -5.45 33.77 2.75
C ALA A 107 -5.56 35.20 3.31
N ALA A 108 -5.92 36.17 2.46
CA ALA A 108 -6.20 37.54 2.87
C ALA A 108 -7.43 37.67 3.77
N GLU A 109 -8.53 36.99 3.46
CA GLU A 109 -9.78 37.03 4.22
C GLU A 109 -9.61 36.52 5.66
N PHE A 110 -8.87 35.42 5.84
CA PHE A 110 -8.74 34.73 7.13
C PHE A 110 -7.37 34.96 7.80
N HIS A 111 -6.55 35.85 7.26
CA HIS A 111 -5.20 36.18 7.77
C HIS A 111 -4.29 34.95 7.95
N VAL A 112 -4.37 34.01 7.01
CA VAL A 112 -3.47 32.85 6.92
C VAL A 112 -2.38 33.15 5.90
N PRO A 113 -1.09 32.91 6.17
CA PRO A 113 -0.06 32.99 5.14
C PRO A 113 -0.42 32.07 3.96
N GLN A 114 -0.48 32.64 2.77
CA GLN A 114 -0.89 31.91 1.56
C GLN A 114 -0.03 30.65 1.34
N SER A 115 1.27 30.72 1.63
CA SER A 115 2.18 29.57 1.53
C SER A 115 1.78 28.42 2.45
N VAL A 116 1.38 28.71 3.69
CA VAL A 116 0.91 27.69 4.65
C VAL A 116 -0.42 27.10 4.19
N LEU A 117 -1.38 27.93 3.79
CA LEU A 117 -2.69 27.47 3.32
C LEU A 117 -2.57 26.54 2.10
N MET A 118 -1.77 26.95 1.10
CA MET A 118 -1.52 26.16 -0.09
C MET A 118 -0.76 24.87 0.23
N ALA A 119 0.23 24.91 1.12
CA ALA A 119 0.98 23.71 1.51
C ALA A 119 0.13 22.71 2.30
N VAL A 120 -0.74 23.18 3.21
CA VAL A 120 -1.72 22.31 3.90
C VAL A 120 -2.63 21.63 2.88
N SER A 121 -3.23 22.41 1.98
CA SER A 121 -4.09 21.87 0.92
C SER A 121 -3.36 20.88 0.01
N TYR A 122 -2.12 21.20 -0.39
CA TYR A 122 -1.29 20.31 -1.19
C TYR A 122 -1.06 18.97 -0.48
N ARG A 123 -0.79 18.99 0.82
CA ARG A 123 -0.59 17.76 1.60
C ARG A 123 -1.88 17.00 1.88
N GLN A 124 -3.04 17.63 1.79
CA GLN A 124 -4.32 16.92 1.95
C GLN A 124 -4.75 16.23 0.65
N THR A 125 -4.71 16.93 -0.50
CA THR A 125 -5.31 16.45 -1.74
C THR A 125 -4.53 16.77 -3.01
N LEU A 126 -3.28 17.24 -2.91
CA LEU A 126 -2.52 17.77 -4.06
C LEU A 126 -3.23 18.91 -4.80
N TRP A 127 -4.06 19.68 -4.09
CA TRP A 127 -4.98 20.69 -4.64
C TRP A 127 -6.13 20.14 -5.50
N GLU A 128 -6.32 18.83 -5.58
CA GLU A 128 -7.41 18.23 -6.34
C GLU A 128 -8.74 18.47 -5.63
N SER A 129 -9.76 18.82 -6.42
CA SER A 129 -11.13 18.99 -5.94
C SER A 129 -11.88 17.67 -5.77
N HIS A 130 -11.39 16.61 -6.43
CA HIS A 130 -12.05 15.32 -6.59
C HIS A 130 -13.52 15.43 -7.04
N GLN A 131 -13.86 16.52 -7.74
CA GLN A 131 -15.23 16.83 -8.17
C GLN A 131 -16.26 16.79 -7.01
N GLY A 132 -15.82 17.07 -5.78
CA GLY A 132 -16.65 17.05 -4.58
C GLY A 132 -17.02 15.66 -4.07
N ARG A 133 -16.29 14.61 -4.49
CA ARG A 133 -16.46 13.23 -4.01
C ARG A 133 -15.56 12.93 -2.81
N PRO A 134 -15.96 11.99 -1.95
CA PRO A 134 -15.16 11.64 -0.78
C PRO A 134 -13.96 10.78 -1.12
N SER A 135 -12.92 10.84 -0.29
CA SER A 135 -11.91 9.78 -0.19
C SER A 135 -12.56 8.50 0.34
N THR A 136 -11.84 7.38 0.28
CA THR A 136 -12.21 6.12 0.92
C THR A 136 -12.55 6.30 2.40
N THR A 137 -11.97 7.31 3.07
CA THR A 137 -12.14 7.63 4.49
C THR A 137 -13.01 8.88 4.77
N GLY A 138 -13.58 9.49 3.73
CA GLY A 138 -14.59 10.57 3.86
C GLY A 138 -14.05 12.01 3.84
N ASN A 139 -12.82 12.23 3.38
CA ASN A 139 -12.29 13.56 3.08
C ASN A 139 -12.88 14.08 1.76
N TYR A 140 -13.18 15.37 1.69
CA TYR A 140 -13.70 16.01 0.48
C TYR A 140 -12.85 17.22 0.12
N ASN A 141 -13.03 17.67 -1.12
CA ASN A 141 -12.64 18.99 -1.62
C ASN A 141 -11.14 19.30 -1.56
N VAL A 142 -10.77 20.48 -2.05
CA VAL A 142 -9.36 20.93 -2.17
C VAL A 142 -8.63 21.00 -0.81
N MET A 143 -9.37 21.14 0.29
CA MET A 143 -8.83 21.29 1.64
C MET A 143 -8.86 19.98 2.45
N GLY A 144 -9.34 18.87 1.87
CA GLY A 144 -9.41 17.55 2.50
C GLY A 144 -10.27 17.51 3.76
N LEU A 145 -11.38 18.26 3.77
CA LEU A 145 -12.28 18.35 4.93
C LEU A 145 -13.17 17.12 5.02
N THR A 146 -13.30 16.54 6.21
CA THR A 146 -13.95 15.25 6.45
C THR A 146 -15.43 15.40 6.79
N GLN A 147 -16.26 14.53 6.23
CA GLN A 147 -17.64 14.33 6.65
C GLN A 147 -18.04 12.86 6.53
N VAL A 148 -18.30 12.20 7.65
CA VAL A 148 -18.80 10.83 7.69
C VAL A 148 -20.03 10.75 8.59
N THR A 149 -21.15 10.34 8.02
CA THR A 149 -22.43 10.14 8.71
C THR A 149 -22.75 8.67 8.86
N ALA A 150 -23.71 8.33 9.72
CA ALA A 150 -24.19 6.95 9.87
C ALA A 150 -24.71 6.33 8.55
N ALA A 151 -25.17 7.15 7.60
CA ALA A 151 -25.62 6.68 6.29
C ALA A 151 -24.46 6.28 5.37
N ASP A 152 -23.25 6.79 5.62
CA ASP A 152 -22.05 6.49 4.84
C ASP A 152 -21.40 5.16 5.28
N ILE A 153 -21.72 4.70 6.50
CA ILE A 153 -21.20 3.46 7.06
C ILE A 153 -22.06 2.27 6.65
N GLY A 154 -21.66 1.59 5.57
CA GLY A 154 -22.20 0.28 5.23
C GLY A 154 -21.79 -0.77 6.27
N GLN A 155 -22.74 -1.61 6.70
CA GLN A 155 -22.46 -2.79 7.51
C GLN A 155 -22.10 -3.96 6.59
N PRO A 156 -20.90 -4.56 6.74
CA PRO A 156 -20.54 -5.71 5.92
C PRO A 156 -21.43 -6.91 6.27
N SER A 157 -21.82 -7.64 5.24
CA SER A 157 -22.43 -8.96 5.37
C SER A 157 -21.44 -9.97 5.96
N ASP A 158 -21.96 -11.07 6.52
CA ASP A 158 -21.09 -12.16 6.99
C ASP A 158 -20.19 -12.72 5.88
N ALA A 159 -20.64 -12.70 4.63
CA ALA A 159 -19.86 -13.14 3.49
C ALA A 159 -18.67 -12.20 3.21
N GLU A 160 -18.90 -10.89 3.24
CA GLU A 160 -17.82 -9.88 3.11
C GLU A 160 -16.85 -9.99 4.29
N ARG A 161 -17.34 -10.12 5.52
CA ARG A 161 -16.46 -10.33 6.68
C ARG A 161 -15.61 -11.58 6.52
N LEU A 162 -16.21 -12.71 6.15
CA LEU A 162 -15.49 -13.97 5.95
C LEU A 162 -14.49 -13.92 4.81
N SER A 163 -14.69 -13.07 3.80
CA SER A 163 -13.69 -12.92 2.74
C SER A 163 -12.40 -12.29 3.22
N HIS A 164 -12.36 -11.58 4.36
CA HIS A 164 -11.13 -10.97 4.90
C HIS A 164 -10.44 -11.83 5.99
N LEU A 165 -10.96 -13.03 6.25
CA LEU A 165 -10.47 -13.93 7.30
C LEU A 165 -9.84 -15.20 6.70
N ASN A 166 -9.06 -15.93 7.51
CA ASN A 166 -8.36 -17.16 7.05
C ASN A 166 -7.35 -16.92 5.92
N MET A 167 -6.44 -15.96 6.15
CA MET A 167 -5.45 -15.49 5.19
C MET A 167 -4.10 -16.22 5.24
N SER A 168 -4.00 -17.36 5.94
CA SER A 168 -2.74 -18.11 6.05
C SER A 168 -2.30 -18.70 4.71
N GLY A 169 -3.25 -19.12 3.88
CA GLY A 169 -2.97 -19.84 2.63
C GLY A 169 -2.32 -21.21 2.85
N ASP A 170 -2.24 -21.66 4.10
CA ASP A 170 -1.56 -22.87 4.52
C ASP A 170 -2.60 -23.93 4.93
N PRO A 171 -2.75 -25.04 4.17
CA PRO A 171 -3.67 -26.11 4.52
C PRO A 171 -3.43 -26.70 5.92
N ALA A 172 -2.20 -26.63 6.44
CA ALA A 172 -1.89 -27.08 7.79
C ALA A 172 -2.57 -26.24 8.87
N VAL A 173 -2.81 -24.95 8.58
CA VAL A 173 -3.44 -23.98 9.47
C VAL A 173 -4.95 -23.87 9.14
N SER A 174 -5.30 -23.61 7.88
CA SER A 174 -6.67 -23.28 7.47
C SER A 174 -7.70 -24.37 7.76
N ARG A 175 -7.28 -25.62 7.99
CA ARG A 175 -8.17 -26.71 8.41
C ARG A 175 -8.85 -26.48 9.76
N HIS A 176 -8.29 -25.61 10.60
CA HIS A 176 -8.79 -25.28 11.93
C HIS A 176 -9.64 -24.01 11.97
N PHE A 177 -9.77 -23.32 10.84
CA PHE A 177 -10.60 -22.12 10.75
C PHE A 177 -12.08 -22.47 10.97
N ASP A 178 -12.70 -21.79 11.92
CA ASP A 178 -14.12 -21.89 12.23
C ASP A 178 -14.78 -20.54 11.94
N ALA A 179 -15.57 -20.50 10.87
CA ALA A 179 -16.26 -19.30 10.41
C ALA A 179 -17.24 -18.73 11.47
N ALA A 180 -17.92 -19.58 12.22
CA ALA A 180 -18.89 -19.13 13.23
C ALA A 180 -18.17 -18.54 14.46
N ARG A 181 -17.04 -19.13 14.85
CA ARG A 181 -16.17 -18.60 15.90
C ARG A 181 -15.61 -17.23 15.48
N ALA A 182 -15.06 -17.13 14.28
CA ALA A 182 -14.43 -15.91 13.79
C ALA A 182 -15.44 -14.75 13.60
N LEU A 183 -16.65 -15.03 13.10
CA LEU A 183 -17.72 -14.03 12.98
C LEU A 183 -18.24 -13.50 14.33
N GLY A 184 -17.98 -14.23 15.42
CA GLY A 184 -18.30 -13.81 16.79
C GLY A 184 -17.47 -12.63 17.29
N GLY A 185 -16.35 -12.30 16.63
CA GLY A 185 -15.57 -11.10 16.90
C GLY A 185 -16.36 -9.81 16.61
N ASP A 186 -16.09 -8.74 17.37
CA ASP A 186 -16.64 -7.41 17.12
C ASP A 186 -15.85 -6.75 15.98
N PRO A 187 -16.45 -6.48 14.81
CA PRO A 187 -15.76 -5.84 13.69
C PRO A 187 -15.37 -4.37 13.97
N GLY A 188 -15.76 -3.84 15.14
CA GLY A 188 -15.51 -2.45 15.53
C GLY A 188 -16.57 -1.54 14.93
N LYS A 189 -17.33 -0.88 15.80
CA LYS A 189 -18.27 0.17 15.38
C LYS A 189 -17.52 1.48 15.13
N VAL A 190 -17.80 2.09 13.98
CA VAL A 190 -17.35 3.46 13.69
C VAL A 190 -18.15 4.43 14.56
N ASP A 191 -17.47 5.18 15.43
CA ASP A 191 -18.06 6.29 16.17
C ASP A 191 -18.23 7.50 15.23
N THR A 192 -19.34 7.52 14.50
CA THR A 192 -19.69 8.64 13.61
C THR A 192 -19.99 9.94 14.36
N THR A 193 -19.86 10.00 15.68
CA THR A 193 -19.94 11.26 16.45
C THR A 193 -18.57 11.90 16.69
N ASP A 194 -17.47 11.22 16.32
CA ASP A 194 -16.12 11.75 16.46
C ASP A 194 -15.96 13.06 15.68
N PRO A 195 -15.60 14.20 16.33
CA PRO A 195 -15.45 15.48 15.65
C PRO A 195 -14.44 15.48 14.50
N ARG A 196 -13.48 14.56 14.46
CA ARG A 196 -12.52 14.42 13.35
C ARG A 196 -13.24 14.09 12.04
N LEU A 197 -14.35 13.36 12.12
CA LEU A 197 -15.17 12.97 10.98
C LEU A 197 -16.13 14.08 10.51
N HIS A 198 -16.11 15.28 11.11
CA HIS A 198 -17.06 16.38 10.83
C HIS A 198 -16.39 17.75 10.63
N THR A 199 -15.14 17.77 10.17
CA THR A 199 -14.41 19.03 9.94
C THR A 199 -15.02 19.86 8.82
N LEU A 200 -15.69 19.24 7.85
CA LEU A 200 -16.39 19.94 6.77
C LEU A 200 -17.57 20.77 7.30
N ASP A 201 -18.40 20.19 8.17
CA ASP A 201 -19.53 20.90 8.78
C ASP A 201 -19.06 22.04 9.69
N ALA A 202 -18.00 21.78 10.48
CA ALA A 202 -17.39 22.81 11.31
C ALA A 202 -16.87 23.98 10.47
N ALA A 203 -16.18 23.71 9.36
CA ALA A 203 -15.61 24.72 8.48
C ALA A 203 -16.69 25.50 7.69
N ALA A 204 -17.75 24.82 7.23
CA ALA A 204 -18.88 25.47 6.57
C ALA A 204 -19.57 26.50 7.48
N LYS A 205 -19.75 26.15 8.76
CA LYS A 205 -20.30 27.05 9.77
C LYS A 205 -19.44 28.30 9.99
N LEU A 206 -18.11 28.20 9.91
CA LEU A 206 -17.21 29.34 10.11
C LEU A 206 -17.36 30.41 9.02
N ILE A 207 -17.74 30.02 7.80
CA ILE A 207 -17.90 30.94 6.67
C ILE A 207 -19.36 31.25 6.35
N GLY A 208 -20.31 30.65 7.07
CA GLY A 208 -21.74 30.82 6.85
C GLY A 208 -22.25 30.23 5.53
N ALA A 209 -21.60 29.20 5.00
CA ALA A 209 -21.98 28.52 3.76
C ALA A 209 -22.71 27.20 4.02
N ALA A 210 -23.38 26.66 3.01
CA ALA A 210 -23.93 25.31 3.10
C ALA A 210 -22.81 24.26 2.99
N THR A 211 -22.92 23.17 3.77
CA THR A 211 -22.04 21.99 3.69
C THR A 211 -21.87 21.49 2.25
N SER A 212 -22.95 21.45 1.46
CA SER A 212 -22.92 21.01 0.06
C SER A 212 -22.11 21.95 -0.85
N GLU A 213 -22.08 23.26 -0.55
CA GLU A 213 -21.26 24.22 -1.28
C GLU A 213 -19.79 24.02 -0.95
N VAL A 214 -19.44 23.90 0.34
CA VAL A 214 -18.06 23.60 0.78
C VAL A 214 -17.55 22.27 0.21
N ARG A 215 -18.44 21.29 0.03
CA ARG A 215 -18.10 20.00 -0.58
C ARG A 215 -17.66 20.12 -2.03
N SER A 216 -18.32 20.97 -2.83
CA SER A 216 -18.24 20.91 -4.30
C SER A 216 -17.70 22.17 -4.99
N ASP A 217 -17.74 23.32 -4.33
CA ASP A 217 -17.21 24.58 -4.86
C ASP A 217 -15.76 24.79 -4.34
N PRO A 218 -14.74 24.78 -5.23
CA PRO A 218 -13.35 25.00 -4.84
C PRO A 218 -13.12 26.31 -4.06
N ARG A 219 -13.82 27.39 -4.40
CA ARG A 219 -13.70 28.65 -3.69
C ARG A 219 -14.21 28.54 -2.26
N GLN A 220 -15.37 27.92 -2.05
CA GLN A 220 -15.90 27.72 -0.70
C GLN A 220 -15.08 26.72 0.10
N SER A 221 -14.55 25.69 -0.55
CA SER A 221 -13.60 24.74 0.04
C SER A 221 -12.38 25.48 0.62
N VAL A 222 -11.70 26.29 -0.19
CA VAL A 222 -10.49 27.02 0.24
C VAL A 222 -10.81 28.03 1.34
N ARG A 223 -11.93 28.76 1.25
CA ARG A 223 -12.40 29.66 2.33
C ARG A 223 -12.65 28.90 3.63
N ALA A 224 -13.36 27.77 3.56
CA ALA A 224 -13.70 26.96 4.73
C ALA A 224 -12.44 26.40 5.41
N GLY A 225 -11.50 25.83 4.63
CA GLY A 225 -10.24 25.33 5.16
C GLY A 225 -9.36 26.44 5.76
N ALA A 226 -9.30 27.61 5.12
CA ALA A 226 -8.59 28.77 5.66
C ALA A 226 -9.19 29.25 6.98
N ALA A 227 -10.52 29.35 7.06
CA ALA A 227 -11.22 29.73 8.29
C ALA A 227 -10.99 28.73 9.43
N LEU A 228 -11.01 27.42 9.13
CA LEU A 228 -10.76 26.36 10.10
C LEU A 228 -9.31 26.41 10.61
N LEU A 229 -8.33 26.55 9.71
CA LEU A 229 -6.93 26.66 10.06
C LEU A 229 -6.64 27.90 10.91
N ALA A 230 -7.23 29.05 10.57
CA ALA A 230 -7.15 30.27 11.37
C ALA A 230 -7.79 30.09 12.75
N GLN A 231 -8.94 29.41 12.85
CA GLN A 231 -9.57 29.11 14.14
C GLN A 231 -8.63 28.29 15.03
N TYR A 232 -8.02 27.23 14.48
CA TYR A 232 -7.10 26.37 15.22
C TYR A 232 -5.85 27.12 15.69
N GLU A 233 -5.22 27.91 14.82
CA GLU A 233 -4.05 28.71 15.19
C GLU A 233 -4.39 29.73 16.28
N LYS A 234 -5.48 30.49 16.10
CA LYS A 234 -5.92 31.47 17.09
C LYS A 234 -6.28 30.85 18.44
N ALA A 235 -6.90 29.67 18.44
CA ALA A 235 -7.21 28.95 19.67
C ALA A 235 -5.96 28.48 20.42
N ALA A 236 -4.89 28.14 19.69
CA ALA A 236 -3.65 27.63 20.28
C ALA A 236 -2.67 28.74 20.69
N SER A 237 -2.51 29.80 19.89
CA SER A 237 -1.52 30.85 20.10
C SER A 237 -2.10 32.20 20.53
N GLY A 238 -3.42 32.38 20.47
CA GLY A 238 -4.10 33.65 20.76
C GLY A 238 -3.95 34.71 19.67
N SER A 239 -3.25 34.42 18.57
CA SER A 239 -2.98 35.37 17.49
C SER A 239 -2.97 34.68 16.12
N LEU A 240 -2.92 35.46 15.04
CA LEU A 240 -2.73 34.98 13.67
C LEU A 240 -1.45 35.63 13.13
N PRO A 241 -0.29 35.00 13.33
CA PRO A 241 0.99 35.60 12.96
C PRO A 241 1.13 35.69 11.43
N ALA A 242 1.69 36.79 10.92
CA ALA A 242 2.00 36.93 9.50
C ALA A 242 3.18 36.04 9.05
N ASP A 243 4.06 35.67 9.99
CA ASP A 243 5.20 34.79 9.75
C ASP A 243 4.71 33.33 9.55
N PRO A 244 4.91 32.74 8.35
CA PRO A 244 4.51 31.36 8.08
C PRO A 244 5.17 30.34 9.02
N GLY A 245 6.37 30.60 9.54
CA GLY A 245 7.07 29.71 10.47
C GLY A 245 6.38 29.55 11.84
N ARG A 246 5.39 30.40 12.15
CA ARG A 246 4.69 30.42 13.43
C ARG A 246 3.37 29.64 13.44
N TRP A 247 2.99 29.00 12.34
CA TRP A 247 1.71 28.30 12.17
C TRP A 247 1.71 26.82 12.59
N TRP A 248 2.76 26.38 13.28
CA TRP A 248 2.93 24.98 13.66
C TRP A 248 1.68 24.43 14.38
N ALA A 249 1.11 25.20 15.32
CA ALA A 249 -0.01 24.75 16.15
C ALA A 249 -1.30 24.55 15.34
N GLY A 250 -1.65 25.51 14.48
CA GLY A 250 -2.80 25.40 13.57
C GLY A 250 -2.65 24.21 12.63
N ILE A 251 -1.48 24.03 12.00
CA ILE A 251 -1.20 22.92 11.08
C ILE A 251 -1.31 21.57 11.81
N ALA A 252 -0.74 21.47 13.01
CA ALA A 252 -0.80 20.26 13.83
C ALA A 252 -2.23 19.86 14.15
N ARG A 253 -3.07 20.82 14.58
CA ARG A 253 -4.48 20.54 14.85
C ARG A 253 -5.26 20.21 13.58
N TYR A 254 -4.91 20.81 12.45
CA TYR A 254 -5.54 20.56 11.15
C TYR A 254 -5.37 19.11 10.69
N SER A 255 -4.23 18.48 11.00
CA SER A 255 -3.97 17.06 10.69
C SER A 255 -5.00 16.07 11.23
N GLN A 256 -5.82 16.49 12.20
CA GLN A 256 -6.74 15.64 12.97
C GLN A 256 -6.06 14.46 13.71
N SER A 257 -4.72 14.44 13.78
CA SER A 257 -4.03 13.35 14.45
C SER A 257 -4.27 13.38 15.97
N PRO A 258 -4.56 12.23 16.60
CA PRO A 258 -4.83 12.15 18.03
C PRO A 258 -3.55 12.15 18.88
N ASP A 259 -2.37 12.03 18.27
CA ASP A 259 -1.08 12.01 18.97
C ASP A 259 -0.06 12.99 18.38
N ARG A 260 0.94 13.33 19.21
CA ARG A 260 1.96 14.32 18.89
C ARG A 260 2.85 13.91 17.73
N ALA A 261 3.17 12.62 17.60
CA ALA A 261 4.10 12.15 16.58
C ALA A 261 3.47 12.20 15.19
N GLY A 262 2.21 11.79 15.06
CA GLY A 262 1.40 11.93 13.84
C GLY A 262 1.20 13.40 13.45
N ALA A 263 0.79 14.24 14.39
CA ALA A 263 0.63 15.69 14.14
C ALA A 263 1.94 16.35 13.69
N ALA A 264 3.06 16.03 14.36
CA ALA A 264 4.38 16.54 13.98
C ALA A 264 4.83 16.04 12.60
N GLN A 265 4.47 14.82 12.21
CA GLN A 265 4.75 14.28 10.87
C GLN A 265 4.06 15.10 9.79
N PHE A 266 2.76 15.37 9.94
CA PHE A 266 2.02 16.21 9.01
C PHE A 266 2.61 17.62 8.92
N VAL A 267 2.92 18.23 10.07
CA VAL A 267 3.55 19.56 10.11
C VAL A 267 4.88 19.59 9.37
N ARG A 268 5.75 18.59 9.56
CA ARG A 268 7.03 18.48 8.84
C ARG A 268 6.80 18.48 7.32
N ARG A 269 5.89 17.65 6.83
CA ARG A 269 5.54 17.54 5.40
C ARG A 269 5.01 18.86 4.82
N VAL A 270 4.18 19.58 5.56
CA VAL A 270 3.69 20.91 5.17
C VAL A 270 4.84 21.91 5.05
N TYR A 271 5.71 22.00 6.05
CA TYR A 271 6.85 22.92 5.98
C TYR A 271 7.91 22.53 4.95
N ASP A 272 8.11 21.23 4.69
CA ASP A 272 8.98 20.77 3.60
C ASP A 272 8.43 21.24 2.26
N THR A 273 7.11 21.19 2.07
CA THR A 273 6.43 21.71 0.87
C THR A 273 6.55 23.22 0.74
N VAL A 274 6.44 23.97 1.84
CA VAL A 274 6.70 25.43 1.83
C VAL A 274 8.13 25.72 1.39
N LYS A 275 9.10 24.95 1.90
CA LYS A 275 10.53 25.16 1.60
C LYS A 275 10.91 24.78 0.18
N SER A 276 10.35 23.69 -0.35
CA SER A 276 10.67 23.21 -1.70
C SER A 276 9.80 23.83 -2.79
N GLY A 277 8.64 24.38 -2.41
CA GLY A 277 7.60 24.75 -3.37
C GLY A 277 6.93 23.53 -3.99
N ALA A 278 5.89 23.78 -4.79
CA ALA A 278 5.17 22.77 -5.56
C ALA A 278 4.47 23.42 -6.77
N ALA A 279 4.26 22.66 -7.85
CA ALA A 279 3.47 23.09 -8.98
C ALA A 279 2.70 21.91 -9.56
N ARG A 280 1.43 22.10 -9.93
CA ARG A 280 0.59 21.05 -10.48
C ARG A 280 -0.47 21.62 -11.42
N LEU A 281 -0.81 20.83 -12.44
CA LEU A 281 -2.06 20.95 -13.18
C LEU A 281 -3.02 19.89 -12.62
N THR A 282 -4.10 20.33 -11.98
CA THR A 282 -5.11 19.44 -11.38
C THR A 282 -5.92 18.73 -12.47
N ALA A 283 -6.64 17.67 -12.11
CA ALA A 283 -7.47 16.89 -13.01
C ALA A 283 -8.61 17.72 -13.65
N ASP A 284 -9.06 18.79 -12.99
CA ASP A 284 -10.04 19.76 -13.49
C ASP A 284 -9.39 20.95 -14.24
N GLY A 285 -8.08 20.91 -14.48
CA GLY A 285 -7.35 21.84 -15.33
C GLY A 285 -6.92 23.15 -14.65
N GLN A 286 -6.88 23.19 -13.31
CA GLN A 286 -6.34 24.32 -12.57
C GLN A 286 -4.81 24.24 -12.50
N ALA A 287 -4.14 25.32 -12.90
CA ALA A 287 -2.72 25.49 -12.72
C ALA A 287 -2.47 26.18 -11.37
N VAL A 288 -1.81 25.48 -10.46
CA VAL A 288 -1.50 25.98 -9.11
C VAL A 288 0.00 25.89 -8.88
N THR A 289 0.58 26.93 -8.29
CA THR A 289 2.02 27.01 -8.00
C THR A 289 2.26 27.66 -6.64
N LEU A 290 2.94 26.92 -5.77
CA LEU A 290 3.52 27.41 -4.54
C LEU A 290 5.01 27.68 -4.77
N ALA A 291 5.41 28.94 -4.66
CA ALA A 291 6.82 29.30 -4.70
C ALA A 291 7.57 28.73 -3.48
N ALA A 292 8.79 28.24 -3.73
CA ALA A 292 9.68 27.77 -2.68
C ALA A 292 10.15 28.91 -1.78
N ASP A 293 10.04 28.74 -0.46
CA ASP A 293 10.62 29.63 0.52
C ASP A 293 11.48 28.86 1.54
N PRO A 294 12.76 28.62 1.22
CA PRO A 294 13.67 27.88 2.10
C PRO A 294 14.02 28.65 3.39
N SER A 295 13.65 29.93 3.51
CA SER A 295 13.94 30.74 4.69
C SER A 295 12.98 30.49 5.85
N VAL A 296 11.83 29.85 5.60
CA VAL A 296 10.83 29.55 6.63
C VAL A 296 11.38 28.57 7.66
N ALA A 297 11.48 29.04 8.91
CA ALA A 297 11.91 28.25 10.05
C ALA A 297 10.71 27.93 10.95
N PRO A 298 10.24 26.66 11.00
CA PRO A 298 9.09 26.30 11.82
C PRO A 298 9.42 26.40 13.31
N VAL A 299 8.53 27.03 14.07
CA VAL A 299 8.63 27.18 15.53
C VAL A 299 7.62 26.27 16.21
N GLU A 300 8.10 25.17 16.79
CA GLU A 300 7.26 24.24 17.53
C GLU A 300 6.83 24.84 18.89
N PRO A 301 5.53 24.81 19.24
CA PRO A 301 5.04 25.28 20.52
C PRO A 301 5.36 24.26 21.64
N GLY A 302 5.46 24.74 22.88
CA GLY A 302 5.64 23.86 24.05
C GLY A 302 4.46 22.90 24.26
N LYS A 303 3.24 23.35 23.95
CA LYS A 303 2.02 22.53 23.98
C LYS A 303 1.49 22.36 22.56
N VAL A 304 1.33 21.11 22.14
CA VAL A 304 0.81 20.73 20.82
C VAL A 304 -0.70 20.50 20.92
N PRO A 305 -1.54 21.24 20.17
CA PRO A 305 -2.96 20.96 20.10
C PRO A 305 -3.20 19.68 19.28
N LEU A 306 -3.87 18.71 19.87
CA LEU A 306 -4.21 17.42 19.24
C LEU A 306 -5.71 17.31 19.02
N ALA A 307 -6.13 16.44 18.10
CA ALA A 307 -7.53 16.09 18.00
C ALA A 307 -7.98 15.28 19.23
N ALA A 308 -9.22 15.49 19.66
CA ALA A 308 -9.81 14.62 20.65
C ALA A 308 -10.09 13.26 20.00
N SER A 309 -9.79 12.17 20.72
CA SER A 309 -10.19 10.81 20.34
C SER A 309 -11.13 10.27 21.41
N THR A 310 -12.27 9.72 21.00
CA THR A 310 -13.18 8.96 21.88
C THR A 310 -12.75 7.50 21.99
N THR A 311 -11.90 7.02 21.07
CA THR A 311 -11.31 5.68 21.12
C THR A 311 -10.06 5.68 21.99
N PRO A 312 -9.94 4.76 22.98
CA PRO A 312 -8.69 4.54 23.68
C PRO A 312 -7.58 4.15 22.69
N PRO A 313 -6.34 4.66 22.84
CA PRO A 313 -5.26 4.22 22.00
C PRO A 313 -5.06 2.70 22.15
N PRO A 314 -4.71 1.99 21.08
CA PRO A 314 -4.39 0.57 21.16
C PRO A 314 -3.20 0.35 22.10
N VAL A 315 -3.21 -0.79 22.81
CA VAL A 315 -2.15 -1.12 23.78
C VAL A 315 -0.86 -1.40 23.03
N THR A 316 0.08 -0.46 23.11
CA THR A 316 1.42 -0.60 22.54
C THR A 316 2.28 -1.51 23.42
N SER A 317 3.18 -2.28 22.81
CA SER A 317 4.16 -3.05 23.56
C SER A 317 5.33 -2.17 24.01
N ASP A 318 5.58 -2.09 25.31
CA ASP A 318 6.78 -1.42 25.83
C ASP A 318 8.06 -2.25 25.64
N THR A 319 7.93 -3.53 25.31
CA THR A 319 9.06 -4.46 25.18
C THR A 319 9.53 -4.67 23.75
N VAL A 320 8.71 -4.30 22.76
CA VAL A 320 9.02 -4.44 21.33
C VAL A 320 8.93 -3.06 20.68
N THR A 321 10.06 -2.60 20.13
CA THR A 321 10.10 -1.36 19.35
C THR A 321 9.68 -1.65 17.91
N ALA A 322 8.84 -0.80 17.34
CA ALA A 322 8.44 -0.93 15.94
C ALA A 322 9.65 -0.76 15.00
N ASP A 323 9.76 -1.67 14.03
CA ASP A 323 10.80 -1.70 13.01
C ASP A 323 10.38 -0.81 11.83
N CYS A 324 10.62 0.49 11.98
CA CYS A 324 10.17 1.53 11.05
C CYS A 324 11.27 2.59 10.85
N PRO A 325 11.27 3.30 9.71
CA PRO A 325 12.16 4.46 9.52
C PRO A 325 11.79 5.57 10.51
N THR A 326 12.80 6.25 11.06
CA THR A 326 12.63 7.27 12.12
C THR A 326 11.86 8.52 11.69
N SER A 327 11.67 8.72 10.39
CA SER A 327 10.86 9.80 9.85
C SER A 327 9.35 9.58 10.02
N LEU A 328 8.93 8.33 10.27
CA LEU A 328 7.53 7.95 10.45
C LEU A 328 7.11 7.95 11.93
N SER A 329 5.86 8.36 12.16
CA SER A 329 5.13 8.05 13.39
C SER A 329 4.71 6.58 13.36
N CYS A 330 5.49 5.72 14.01
CA CYS A 330 5.28 4.27 13.98
C CYS A 330 5.19 3.70 15.40
N THR A 331 4.18 2.88 15.65
CA THR A 331 3.97 2.17 16.93
C THR A 331 3.94 0.66 16.73
N PHE A 332 4.14 -0.11 17.81
CA PHE A 332 4.00 -1.58 17.76
C PHE A 332 2.81 -2.04 18.60
N VAL A 333 1.85 -2.70 17.98
CA VAL A 333 0.66 -3.27 18.60
C VAL A 333 0.54 -4.72 18.14
N ALA A 334 0.87 -5.67 19.02
CA ALA A 334 0.99 -7.08 18.62
C ALA A 334 -0.32 -7.64 18.04
N ALA A 335 -0.21 -8.36 16.92
CA ALA A 335 -1.26 -9.25 16.44
C ALA A 335 -1.52 -10.39 17.45
N GLY A 336 -2.74 -10.92 17.45
CA GLY A 336 -3.18 -11.98 18.34
C GLY A 336 -2.51 -13.32 18.04
N PHE A 337 -1.56 -13.71 18.88
CA PHE A 337 -0.89 -15.02 18.79
C PHE A 337 -1.19 -15.86 20.02
N LYS A 338 -2.09 -16.84 19.86
CA LYS A 338 -2.55 -17.70 20.95
C LYS A 338 -3.00 -19.04 20.40
N GLN A 339 -2.84 -20.10 21.20
CA GLN A 339 -3.53 -21.37 20.98
C GLN A 339 -5.04 -21.21 21.22
N ASN A 340 -5.85 -21.51 20.19
CA ASN A 340 -7.28 -21.25 20.15
C ASN A 340 -8.14 -22.43 20.62
N SER A 341 -7.56 -23.63 20.74
CA SER A 341 -8.22 -24.81 21.32
C SER A 341 -7.24 -25.70 22.09
N THR A 342 -7.65 -26.90 22.49
CA THR A 342 -6.76 -27.89 23.10
C THR A 342 -5.81 -28.55 22.11
N THR A 343 -6.05 -28.37 20.80
CA THR A 343 -5.19 -28.92 19.74
C THR A 343 -3.99 -27.98 19.53
N PRO A 344 -2.74 -28.44 19.67
CA PRO A 344 -1.56 -27.55 19.65
C PRO A 344 -1.31 -26.80 18.34
N ASP A 345 -1.93 -27.25 17.24
CA ASP A 345 -1.82 -26.71 15.88
C ASP A 345 -2.99 -25.78 15.50
N ASP A 346 -3.94 -25.52 16.40
CA ASP A 346 -4.98 -24.48 16.26
C ASP A 346 -4.51 -23.23 17.02
N PHE A 347 -3.91 -22.29 16.29
CA PHE A 347 -3.43 -21.02 16.81
C PHE A 347 -3.61 -19.87 15.82
N GLY A 348 -3.50 -18.64 16.32
CA GLY A 348 -3.86 -17.43 15.59
C GLY A 348 -2.73 -16.69 14.88
N ASN A 349 -3.16 -16.15 13.73
CA ASN A 349 -2.74 -14.97 12.97
C ASN A 349 -1.35 -14.92 12.31
N TYR A 350 -0.32 -15.60 12.77
CA TYR A 350 0.98 -15.63 12.07
C TYR A 350 1.82 -16.86 12.43
N ASN A 351 2.81 -17.19 11.61
CA ASN A 351 3.79 -18.23 11.95
C ASN A 351 5.03 -17.61 12.59
N VAL A 352 5.48 -18.20 13.70
CA VAL A 352 6.78 -17.84 14.28
C VAL A 352 7.87 -18.33 13.35
N SER A 353 8.79 -17.42 13.00
CA SER A 353 9.93 -17.69 12.13
C SER A 353 11.14 -16.84 12.59
N ASP A 354 12.20 -16.85 11.77
CA ASP A 354 13.40 -16.04 11.92
C ASP A 354 13.87 -15.49 10.55
N ARG A 355 12.94 -14.91 9.78
CA ARG A 355 13.20 -14.42 8.43
C ARG A 355 14.11 -13.18 8.43
N PRO A 356 15.10 -13.07 7.52
CA PRO A 356 15.53 -14.06 6.54
C PRO A 356 16.67 -14.96 7.04
N ALA A 357 17.00 -14.90 8.33
CA ALA A 357 18.16 -15.59 8.92
C ALA A 357 18.04 -17.12 8.87
N ASN A 358 16.82 -17.66 8.88
CA ASN A 358 16.56 -19.09 8.69
C ASN A 358 16.54 -19.55 7.22
N GLY A 359 16.78 -18.64 6.27
CA GLY A 359 16.84 -18.94 4.83
C GLY A 359 15.52 -18.78 4.07
N GLU A 360 14.43 -18.39 4.72
CA GLU A 360 13.22 -17.87 4.07
C GLU A 360 13.47 -16.41 3.66
N ASP A 361 13.65 -16.14 2.36
CA ASP A 361 13.89 -14.78 1.90
C ASP A 361 12.59 -13.96 1.81
N VAL A 362 12.71 -12.64 1.78
CA VAL A 362 11.58 -11.72 1.59
C VAL A 362 11.74 -11.07 0.23
N ARG A 363 10.76 -11.32 -0.65
CA ARG A 363 10.80 -11.01 -2.08
C ARG A 363 9.76 -9.96 -2.49
N TYR A 364 8.64 -9.89 -1.78
CA TYR A 364 7.49 -9.06 -2.15
C TYR A 364 7.10 -8.08 -1.04
N LEU A 365 6.55 -6.95 -1.44
CA LEU A 365 5.84 -5.99 -0.60
C LEU A 365 4.40 -5.97 -1.12
N VAL A 366 3.46 -6.47 -0.33
CA VAL A 366 2.05 -6.59 -0.74
C VAL A 366 1.27 -5.43 -0.15
N ILE A 367 0.62 -4.68 -1.03
CA ILE A 367 -0.20 -3.51 -0.72
C ILE A 367 -1.65 -3.97 -0.67
N HIS A 368 -2.31 -3.64 0.43
CA HIS A 368 -3.70 -3.95 0.69
C HIS A 368 -4.46 -2.67 1.02
N ASP A 369 -5.76 -2.69 0.80
CA ASP A 369 -6.68 -1.86 1.56
C ASP A 369 -7.41 -2.72 2.60
N MET A 370 -7.79 -2.10 3.72
CA MET A 370 -8.33 -2.80 4.88
C MET A 370 -9.77 -3.31 4.70
N GLU A 371 -10.50 -2.84 3.67
CA GLU A 371 -11.96 -2.92 3.57
C GLU A 371 -12.66 -2.47 4.88
N GLY A 372 -12.05 -1.51 5.58
CA GLY A 372 -12.35 -1.19 6.97
C GLY A 372 -11.60 0.03 7.51
N THR A 373 -11.84 0.33 8.79
CA THR A 373 -11.15 1.41 9.51
C THR A 373 -9.90 0.89 10.22
N PHE A 374 -8.94 1.78 10.46
CA PHE A 374 -7.67 1.47 11.12
C PHE A 374 -7.86 0.81 12.50
N ASP A 375 -8.73 1.38 13.34
CA ASP A 375 -9.03 0.82 14.66
C ASP A 375 -9.79 -0.52 14.58
N GLY A 376 -10.57 -0.73 13.51
CA GLY A 376 -11.24 -1.99 13.22
C GLY A 376 -10.24 -3.10 12.88
N SER A 377 -9.32 -2.82 11.95
CA SER A 377 -8.28 -3.78 11.53
C SER A 377 -7.32 -4.13 12.67
N ILE A 378 -6.98 -3.18 13.56
CA ILE A 378 -6.21 -3.51 14.77
C ILE A 378 -6.95 -4.55 15.63
N LYS A 379 -8.25 -4.36 15.88
CA LYS A 379 -9.05 -5.29 16.70
C LYS A 379 -9.17 -6.65 16.05
N GLU A 380 -9.40 -6.70 14.74
CA GLU A 380 -9.50 -7.94 13.97
C GLU A 380 -8.18 -8.72 14.05
N PHE A 381 -7.05 -8.06 13.80
CA PHE A 381 -5.75 -8.73 13.86
C PHE A 381 -5.28 -9.05 15.28
N GLN A 382 -5.88 -8.46 16.32
CA GLN A 382 -5.71 -8.87 17.72
C GLN A 382 -6.57 -10.08 18.11
N ASP A 383 -7.60 -10.42 17.34
CA ASP A 383 -8.39 -11.63 17.55
C ASP A 383 -7.67 -12.84 16.93
N PRO A 384 -7.11 -13.77 17.73
CA PRO A 384 -6.40 -14.92 17.20
C PRO A 384 -7.31 -15.89 16.43
N THR A 385 -8.63 -15.72 16.48
CA THR A 385 -9.58 -16.53 15.72
C THR A 385 -9.85 -16.00 14.32
N ALA A 386 -9.34 -14.80 13.98
CA ALA A 386 -9.43 -14.22 12.64
C ALA A 386 -8.63 -15.01 11.59
N TYR A 387 -7.52 -15.62 12.00
CA TYR A 387 -6.58 -16.30 11.10
C TYR A 387 -6.07 -15.36 10.00
N ALA A 388 -5.92 -14.08 10.34
CA ALA A 388 -5.44 -13.04 9.45
C ALA A 388 -4.60 -12.03 10.24
N SER A 389 -3.58 -11.49 9.60
CA SER A 389 -2.78 -10.36 10.10
C SER A 389 -1.95 -9.75 8.99
N ALA A 390 -1.53 -8.51 9.17
CA ALA A 390 -0.50 -7.88 8.36
C ALA A 390 0.71 -7.47 9.20
N HIS A 391 1.82 -7.15 8.53
CA HIS A 391 2.98 -6.62 9.25
C HIS A 391 2.77 -5.18 9.65
N TYR A 392 2.16 -4.37 8.77
CA TYR A 392 1.92 -2.95 9.03
C TYR A 392 0.51 -2.53 8.61
N LEU A 393 -0.04 -1.58 9.36
CA LEU A 393 -1.24 -0.82 9.05
C LEU A 393 -0.88 0.66 8.87
N VAL A 394 -1.47 1.32 7.88
CA VAL A 394 -1.33 2.76 7.62
C VAL A 394 -2.71 3.41 7.76
N ALA A 395 -2.83 4.36 8.68
CA ALA A 395 -4.06 5.12 8.90
C ALA A 395 -4.21 6.27 7.89
N ASP A 396 -5.43 6.79 7.76
CA ASP A 396 -5.79 7.95 6.91
C ASP A 396 -4.98 9.22 7.22
N ASP A 397 -4.51 9.39 8.45
CA ASP A 397 -3.66 10.50 8.87
C ASP A 397 -2.15 10.21 8.71
N GLY A 398 -1.80 9.04 8.16
CA GLY A 398 -0.45 8.60 7.85
C GLY A 398 0.32 8.05 9.05
N ARG A 399 -0.32 7.82 10.20
CA ARG A 399 0.30 7.02 11.27
C ARG A 399 0.47 5.57 10.82
N VAL A 400 1.52 4.93 11.32
CA VAL A 400 1.83 3.53 11.01
C VAL A 400 1.82 2.70 12.28
N THR A 401 1.25 1.49 12.21
CA THR A 401 1.33 0.51 13.29
C THR A 401 1.91 -0.78 12.74
N GLN A 402 3.01 -1.25 13.33
CA GLN A 402 3.50 -2.60 13.10
C GLN A 402 2.75 -3.59 14.01
N MET A 403 2.26 -4.69 13.45
CA MET A 403 1.54 -5.72 14.21
C MET A 403 2.26 -7.06 14.30
N VAL A 404 2.93 -7.47 13.23
CA VAL A 404 3.76 -8.67 13.18
C VAL A 404 5.22 -8.27 12.96
N GLN A 405 6.13 -8.85 13.75
CA GLN A 405 7.56 -8.61 13.57
C GLN A 405 8.02 -9.17 12.23
N LEU A 406 8.92 -8.46 11.54
CA LEU A 406 9.39 -8.82 10.20
C LEU A 406 10.06 -10.21 10.11
N LYS A 407 10.53 -10.75 11.24
CA LYS A 407 11.10 -12.10 11.31
C LYS A 407 10.04 -13.21 11.24
N ASP A 408 8.78 -12.90 11.56
CA ASP A 408 7.65 -13.81 11.60
C ASP A 408 6.83 -13.68 10.30
N GLU A 409 6.06 -14.69 9.94
CA GLU A 409 5.25 -14.72 8.72
C GLU A 409 3.80 -14.34 9.03
N ALA A 410 3.42 -13.09 8.74
CA ALA A 410 2.03 -12.64 8.82
C ALA A 410 1.14 -13.39 7.81
N TRP A 411 -0.12 -13.58 8.16
CA TRP A 411 -1.12 -14.22 7.30
C TRP A 411 -1.99 -13.15 6.63
N HIS A 412 -1.56 -12.62 5.49
CA HIS A 412 -2.27 -11.52 4.80
C HIS A 412 -2.72 -11.86 3.38
N SER A 413 -2.10 -12.84 2.72
CA SER A 413 -2.26 -13.03 1.28
C SER A 413 -3.13 -14.22 0.85
N ALA A 414 -3.60 -15.06 1.78
CA ALA A 414 -4.22 -16.36 1.50
C ALA A 414 -3.39 -17.29 0.58
N ASN A 415 -2.09 -17.02 0.46
CA ASN A 415 -1.14 -17.81 -0.32
C ASN A 415 0.15 -17.97 0.48
N LYS A 416 0.45 -19.19 0.90
CA LYS A 416 1.62 -19.52 1.71
C LYS A 416 2.96 -19.16 1.04
N THR A 417 3.10 -19.39 -0.26
CA THR A 417 4.31 -19.00 -1.02
C THR A 417 4.47 -17.48 -1.07
N VAL A 418 3.38 -16.71 -1.01
CA VAL A 418 3.50 -15.25 -0.91
C VAL A 418 3.78 -14.85 0.54
N ASN A 419 2.96 -15.26 1.51
CA ASN A 419 3.10 -14.92 2.94
C ASN A 419 4.52 -15.19 3.46
N MET A 420 5.11 -16.36 3.17
CA MET A 420 6.48 -16.73 3.54
C MET A 420 7.52 -15.72 3.04
N HIS A 421 7.26 -15.09 1.89
CA HIS A 421 8.22 -14.24 1.19
C HIS A 421 7.73 -12.82 1.00
N SER A 422 6.80 -12.35 1.81
CA SER A 422 6.27 -10.99 1.72
C SER A 422 6.20 -10.26 3.05
N VAL A 423 6.11 -8.95 2.93
CA VAL A 423 5.61 -8.05 3.97
C VAL A 423 4.29 -7.45 3.49
N GLY A 424 3.19 -7.77 4.15
CA GLY A 424 1.88 -7.14 3.94
C GLY A 424 1.76 -5.77 4.63
N VAL A 425 1.25 -4.78 3.89
CA VAL A 425 1.00 -3.40 4.33
C VAL A 425 -0.44 -3.02 3.98
N GLU A 426 -1.25 -2.79 5.01
CA GLU A 426 -2.67 -2.43 4.91
C GLU A 426 -2.88 -0.92 4.94
N HIS A 427 -3.82 -0.42 4.15
CA HIS A 427 -4.19 1.00 4.08
C HIS A 427 -5.66 1.20 4.43
N GLU A 428 -5.96 2.17 5.27
CA GLU A 428 -7.32 2.43 5.75
C GLU A 428 -8.24 2.86 4.59
N GLY A 429 -9.32 2.12 4.37
CA GLY A 429 -10.19 2.39 3.23
C GLY A 429 -10.90 1.16 2.70
N TRP A 430 -11.36 1.28 1.45
CA TRP A 430 -12.13 0.28 0.74
C TRP A 430 -11.76 0.32 -0.75
N ALA A 431 -11.68 -0.84 -1.41
CA ALA A 431 -11.40 -0.93 -2.85
C ALA A 431 -12.46 -0.22 -3.70
N ILE A 432 -13.75 -0.44 -3.39
CA ILE A 432 -14.88 0.30 -3.97
C ILE A 432 -15.99 0.50 -2.94
N LYS A 433 -16.14 1.74 -2.45
CA LYS A 433 -17.28 2.16 -1.63
C LYS A 433 -17.71 3.58 -2.02
N THR A 434 -18.27 4.35 -1.10
CA THR A 434 -18.71 5.73 -1.37
C THR A 434 -17.56 6.64 -1.82
N GLY A 435 -16.31 6.33 -1.44
CA GLY A 435 -15.11 7.09 -1.79
C GLY A 435 -14.33 6.55 -3.00
N ASP A 436 -13.57 7.43 -3.65
CA ASP A 436 -12.87 7.14 -4.91
C ASP A 436 -11.37 7.53 -4.94
N TRP A 437 -10.76 7.79 -3.78
CA TRP A 437 -9.32 8.05 -3.64
C TRP A 437 -8.81 7.81 -2.21
N PHE A 438 -7.53 7.45 -2.07
CA PHE A 438 -6.81 7.32 -0.79
C PHE A 438 -6.07 8.61 -0.45
N THR A 439 -5.87 8.88 0.84
CA THR A 439 -5.27 10.16 1.26
C THR A 439 -3.77 10.25 0.90
N GLU A 440 -3.27 11.47 0.70
CA GLU A 440 -1.84 11.68 0.46
C GLU A 440 -0.98 11.26 1.65
N GLN A 441 -1.53 11.35 2.86
CA GLN A 441 -0.88 10.96 4.11
C GLN A 441 -0.55 9.46 4.09
N GLU A 442 -1.50 8.63 3.65
CA GLU A 442 -1.33 7.19 3.46
C GLU A 442 -0.27 6.91 2.41
N TYR A 443 -0.39 7.49 1.21
CA TYR A 443 0.57 7.29 0.12
C TYR A 443 2.00 7.65 0.54
N ASP A 444 2.19 8.82 1.15
CA ASP A 444 3.51 9.27 1.61
C ASP A 444 4.10 8.34 2.68
N SER A 445 3.30 7.97 3.68
CA SER A 445 3.76 7.13 4.79
C SER A 445 4.10 5.73 4.31
N SER A 446 3.23 5.18 3.48
CA SER A 446 3.42 3.90 2.82
C SER A 446 4.67 3.91 1.94
N ALA A 447 4.87 4.93 1.11
CA ALA A 447 6.05 5.02 0.25
C ALA A 447 7.36 5.11 1.04
N VAL A 448 7.38 5.83 2.17
CA VAL A 448 8.53 5.88 3.07
C VAL A 448 8.79 4.52 3.72
N LEU A 449 7.73 3.84 4.18
CA LEU A 449 7.84 2.50 4.78
C LEU A 449 8.32 1.47 3.76
N VAL A 450 7.71 1.42 2.58
CA VAL A 450 8.04 0.46 1.51
C VAL A 450 9.44 0.69 0.97
N LYS A 451 9.92 1.94 0.84
CA LYS A 451 11.34 2.22 0.56
C LYS A 451 12.28 1.64 1.61
N TYR A 452 11.95 1.81 2.89
CA TYR A 452 12.74 1.27 3.99
C TYR A 452 12.78 -0.26 3.95
N LEU A 453 11.64 -0.91 3.76
CA LEU A 453 11.53 -2.37 3.66
C LEU A 453 12.28 -2.91 2.43
N ALA A 454 12.11 -2.26 1.28
CA ALA A 454 12.81 -2.61 0.04
C ALA A 454 14.33 -2.53 0.21
N GLN A 455 14.83 -1.47 0.84
CA GLN A 455 16.25 -1.34 1.15
C GLN A 455 16.72 -2.43 2.12
N LYS A 456 15.93 -2.74 3.16
CA LYS A 456 16.26 -3.71 4.21
C LYS A 456 16.40 -5.12 3.66
N PHE A 457 15.52 -5.53 2.75
CA PHE A 457 15.48 -6.88 2.18
C PHE A 457 16.12 -6.98 0.79
N GLY A 458 16.53 -5.87 0.18
CA GLY A 458 17.08 -5.85 -1.18
C GLY A 458 16.04 -6.08 -2.27
N ILE A 459 14.79 -5.68 -2.02
CA ILE A 459 13.66 -5.88 -2.95
C ILE A 459 13.68 -4.75 -4.00
N PRO A 460 13.63 -5.06 -5.31
CA PRO A 460 13.48 -4.05 -6.35
C PRO A 460 12.20 -3.23 -6.17
N LEU A 461 12.30 -1.90 -6.32
CA LEU A 461 11.13 -1.03 -6.39
C LEU A 461 10.58 -1.04 -7.81
N ASP A 462 9.85 -2.09 -8.14
CA ASP A 462 9.07 -2.22 -9.36
C ASP A 462 7.74 -2.93 -9.05
N ARG A 463 6.87 -3.01 -10.05
CA ARG A 463 5.54 -3.60 -9.90
C ARG A 463 5.55 -5.12 -9.99
N GLU A 464 6.70 -5.76 -10.11
CA GLU A 464 6.82 -7.22 -10.02
C GLU A 464 7.10 -7.67 -8.59
N HIS A 465 7.58 -6.75 -7.73
CA HIS A 465 7.88 -7.02 -6.33
C HIS A 465 7.05 -6.19 -5.34
N VAL A 466 6.65 -4.98 -5.71
CA VAL A 466 5.62 -4.21 -5.00
C VAL A 466 4.31 -4.55 -5.70
N ILE A 467 3.45 -5.37 -5.08
CA ILE A 467 2.24 -5.94 -5.70
C ILE A 467 0.99 -5.61 -4.88
N GLY A 468 -0.18 -5.57 -5.51
CA GLY A 468 -1.47 -5.59 -4.81
C GLY A 468 -1.85 -7.01 -4.40
N HIS A 469 -2.79 -7.17 -3.46
CA HIS A 469 -3.34 -8.49 -3.15
C HIS A 469 -4.13 -9.07 -4.33
N ASP A 470 -4.72 -8.20 -5.15
CA ASP A 470 -5.30 -8.55 -6.45
C ASP A 470 -4.30 -9.26 -7.37
N GLU A 471 -3.00 -9.06 -7.18
CA GLU A 471 -1.95 -9.67 -8.00
C GLU A 471 -1.41 -10.99 -7.40
N VAL A 472 -1.93 -11.45 -6.26
CA VAL A 472 -1.55 -12.73 -5.63
C VAL A 472 -2.41 -13.88 -6.18
N PRO A 473 -1.85 -14.98 -6.70
CA PRO A 473 -2.64 -16.08 -7.26
C PRO A 473 -3.23 -16.99 -6.20
N GLY A 474 -4.31 -17.71 -6.54
CA GLY A 474 -4.84 -18.77 -5.69
C GLY A 474 -3.95 -20.00 -5.75
N VAL A 475 -3.70 -20.63 -4.59
CA VAL A 475 -2.73 -21.75 -4.48
C VAL A 475 -3.13 -23.03 -5.22
N LEU A 476 -4.43 -23.27 -5.38
CA LEU A 476 -5.03 -24.45 -6.01
C LEU A 476 -6.34 -24.05 -6.69
N ASP A 477 -6.86 -24.88 -7.59
CA ASP A 477 -8.10 -24.63 -8.35
C ASP A 477 -9.26 -24.12 -7.49
N ALA A 478 -9.51 -24.79 -6.35
CA ALA A 478 -10.62 -24.47 -5.44
C ALA A 478 -10.44 -23.11 -4.71
N LYS A 479 -9.27 -22.48 -4.83
CA LYS A 479 -8.91 -21.24 -4.15
C LYS A 479 -8.75 -20.05 -5.11
N VAL A 480 -8.68 -20.28 -6.42
CA VAL A 480 -8.50 -19.19 -7.40
C VAL A 480 -9.64 -18.18 -7.38
N SER A 481 -10.90 -18.65 -7.37
CA SER A 481 -12.06 -17.75 -7.39
C SER A 481 -12.30 -17.00 -6.08
N ALA A 482 -11.66 -17.42 -4.99
CA ALA A 482 -11.76 -16.80 -3.68
C ALA A 482 -10.65 -15.78 -3.43
N GLN A 483 -9.74 -15.57 -4.38
CA GLN A 483 -8.68 -14.59 -4.20
C GLN A 483 -9.20 -13.16 -4.25
N HIS A 484 -8.49 -12.35 -3.49
CA HIS A 484 -8.74 -10.96 -3.24
C HIS A 484 -8.51 -10.08 -4.46
N TRP A 485 -8.98 -8.84 -4.33
CA TRP A 485 -8.93 -7.81 -5.35
C TRP A 485 -8.60 -6.41 -4.80
N ASP A 486 -8.25 -6.30 -3.51
CA ASP A 486 -7.64 -5.10 -2.91
C ASP A 486 -6.20 -4.89 -3.45
N PRO A 487 -5.71 -3.64 -3.59
CA PRO A 487 -6.28 -2.37 -3.12
C PRO A 487 -7.34 -1.76 -4.07
N GLY A 488 -7.81 -2.53 -5.06
CA GLY A 488 -8.87 -2.11 -5.95
C GLY A 488 -8.48 -1.13 -7.06
N PRO A 489 -9.47 -0.65 -7.81
CA PRO A 489 -9.25 0.18 -9.00
C PRO A 489 -8.81 1.62 -8.70
N TYR A 490 -8.94 2.10 -7.47
CA TYR A 490 -8.67 3.51 -7.11
C TYR A 490 -7.37 3.74 -6.34
N TRP A 491 -6.59 2.68 -6.14
CA TRP A 491 -5.20 2.84 -5.75
C TRP A 491 -4.38 3.31 -6.97
N ASP A 492 -3.92 4.55 -6.95
CA ASP A 492 -3.13 5.16 -8.02
C ASP A 492 -1.69 4.64 -7.96
N TRP A 493 -1.49 3.48 -8.60
CA TRP A 493 -0.17 2.87 -8.77
C TRP A 493 0.85 3.83 -9.41
N ASN A 494 0.44 4.70 -10.32
CA ASN A 494 1.37 5.62 -10.99
C ASN A 494 1.92 6.65 -9.99
N HIS A 495 1.04 7.24 -9.19
CA HIS A 495 1.41 8.16 -8.10
C HIS A 495 2.26 7.46 -7.06
N TYR A 496 1.84 6.27 -6.61
CA TYR A 496 2.56 5.51 -5.60
C TYR A 496 3.98 5.14 -6.04
N MET A 497 4.15 4.65 -7.27
CA MET A 497 5.47 4.31 -7.83
C MET A 497 6.35 5.55 -8.02
N SER A 498 5.76 6.71 -8.34
CA SER A 498 6.49 7.99 -8.36
C SER A 498 7.00 8.39 -6.98
N LEU A 499 6.17 8.26 -5.93
CA LEU A 499 6.58 8.50 -4.55
C LEU A 499 7.65 7.51 -4.08
N LEU A 500 7.64 6.28 -4.60
CA LEU A 500 8.70 5.29 -4.40
C LEU A 500 10.01 5.63 -5.14
N GLY A 501 10.02 6.67 -5.99
CA GLY A 501 11.19 7.05 -6.80
C GLY A 501 11.46 6.07 -7.95
N ALA A 502 10.46 5.28 -8.34
CA ALA A 502 10.51 4.32 -9.42
C ALA A 502 9.30 4.50 -10.36
N PRO A 503 9.13 5.70 -10.97
CA PRO A 503 7.98 5.98 -11.81
C PRO A 503 7.85 4.97 -12.95
N ASP A 504 6.62 4.57 -13.22
CA ASP A 504 6.31 3.49 -14.16
C ASP A 504 6.30 3.92 -15.63
N GLY A 505 6.20 5.24 -15.88
CA GLY A 505 6.18 5.85 -17.20
C GLY A 505 4.83 6.46 -17.59
N ALA A 506 3.84 6.48 -16.69
CA ALA A 506 2.56 7.14 -16.92
C ALA A 506 2.72 8.63 -17.27
N GLY A 507 1.83 9.15 -18.12
CA GLY A 507 1.87 10.53 -18.60
C GLY A 507 2.97 10.83 -19.63
N GLY A 508 3.72 9.80 -20.06
CA GLY A 508 4.66 9.92 -21.17
C GLY A 508 3.97 10.23 -22.50
N ALA A 509 4.73 10.76 -23.47
CA ALA A 509 4.21 11.09 -24.80
C ALA A 509 3.72 9.86 -25.61
N GLY A 510 3.99 8.65 -25.11
CA GLY A 510 3.77 7.39 -25.82
C GLY A 510 4.82 7.13 -26.90
N GLY A 511 4.55 6.15 -27.73
CA GLY A 511 5.39 5.79 -28.86
C GLY A 511 4.97 4.45 -29.48
N PRO A 512 5.36 4.18 -30.74
CA PRO A 512 5.02 2.92 -31.38
C PRO A 512 5.64 1.75 -30.62
N VAL A 513 4.78 0.79 -30.24
CA VAL A 513 5.20 -0.52 -29.73
C VAL A 513 5.24 -1.53 -30.86
N ALA A 514 5.99 -2.62 -30.69
CA ALA A 514 6.13 -3.69 -31.69
C ALA A 514 5.89 -5.06 -31.05
N THR A 515 5.36 -6.00 -31.84
CA THR A 515 5.20 -7.40 -31.42
C THR A 515 6.51 -7.98 -30.90
N GLY A 516 6.44 -8.71 -29.80
CA GLY A 516 7.58 -9.29 -29.10
C GLY A 516 8.32 -8.30 -28.18
N GLN A 517 7.95 -7.02 -28.14
CA GLN A 517 8.50 -6.09 -27.15
C GLN A 517 7.91 -6.34 -25.77
N LEU A 518 8.69 -6.02 -24.75
CA LEU A 518 8.21 -5.95 -23.39
C LEU A 518 7.75 -4.52 -23.08
N VAL A 519 6.54 -4.39 -22.58
CA VAL A 519 5.94 -3.11 -22.20
C VAL A 519 5.37 -3.21 -20.80
N ARG A 520 5.39 -2.09 -20.10
CA ARG A 520 4.56 -1.86 -18.93
C ARG A 520 3.24 -1.26 -19.38
N VAL A 521 2.11 -1.75 -18.89
CA VAL A 521 0.80 -1.10 -19.09
C VAL A 521 0.65 0.00 -18.03
N VAL A 522 0.46 1.24 -18.47
CA VAL A 522 0.47 2.46 -17.64
C VAL A 522 -0.62 3.44 -18.09
N PRO A 523 -1.91 3.10 -17.93
CA PRO A 523 -2.97 4.04 -18.21
C PRO A 523 -2.88 5.27 -17.30
N PRO A 524 -3.21 6.48 -17.81
CA PRO A 524 -3.12 7.70 -17.02
C PRO A 524 -4.23 7.72 -15.96
N TYR A 525 -3.89 8.04 -14.71
CA TYR A 525 -4.88 8.23 -13.64
C TYR A 525 -5.53 9.61 -13.73
N THR A 526 -6.30 9.84 -14.80
CA THR A 526 -6.94 11.14 -15.12
C THR A 526 -8.33 10.93 -15.73
N THR A 527 -9.00 12.02 -16.11
CA THR A 527 -10.28 11.97 -16.86
C THR A 527 -10.17 11.27 -18.21
N ALA A 528 -8.95 11.06 -18.74
CA ALA A 528 -8.73 10.28 -19.95
C ALA A 528 -8.93 8.76 -19.75
N ASN A 529 -8.95 8.27 -18.50
CA ASN A 529 -9.17 6.86 -18.17
C ASN A 529 -10.19 6.69 -17.04
N GLN A 530 -11.49 6.79 -17.39
CA GLN A 530 -12.59 6.60 -16.45
C GLN A 530 -13.50 5.45 -16.89
N PRO A 531 -13.04 4.19 -16.79
CA PRO A 531 -13.82 3.03 -17.21
C PRO A 531 -15.15 2.93 -16.43
N THR A 532 -16.19 2.43 -17.10
CA THR A 532 -17.46 2.10 -16.44
C THR A 532 -17.27 0.92 -15.50
N LEU A 533 -17.71 1.06 -14.25
CA LEU A 533 -17.57 0.02 -13.23
C LEU A 533 -18.88 -0.24 -12.49
N THR A 534 -18.98 -1.43 -11.92
CA THR A 534 -20.00 -1.81 -10.95
C THR A 534 -19.38 -2.42 -9.70
N ASN A 535 -20.07 -2.35 -8.56
CA ASN A 535 -19.77 -3.13 -7.36
C ASN A 535 -21.02 -3.92 -6.96
N GLY A 536 -20.91 -5.25 -6.83
CA GLY A 536 -22.07 -6.13 -6.66
C GLY A 536 -23.13 -5.95 -7.76
N GLY A 537 -22.70 -5.55 -8.96
CA GLY A 537 -23.58 -5.21 -10.08
C GLY A 537 -24.31 -3.87 -10.03
N ALA A 538 -24.10 -3.05 -8.99
CA ALA A 538 -24.58 -1.66 -8.92
C ALA A 538 -23.56 -0.71 -9.56
N ALA A 539 -24.01 0.24 -10.39
CA ALA A 539 -23.12 1.19 -11.05
C ALA A 539 -22.41 2.09 -10.02
N VAL A 540 -21.12 2.33 -10.24
CA VAL A 540 -20.35 3.31 -9.47
C VAL A 540 -20.07 4.56 -10.32
N PRO A 541 -19.89 5.74 -9.71
CA PRO A 541 -19.60 6.96 -10.45
C PRO A 541 -18.34 6.83 -11.33
N ALA A 542 -18.29 7.50 -12.47
CA ALA A 542 -17.09 7.52 -13.31
C ALA A 542 -15.97 8.35 -12.66
N HIS A 543 -14.81 7.76 -12.42
CA HIS A 543 -13.59 8.35 -11.85
C HIS A 543 -12.36 7.74 -12.54
N PRO A 544 -11.20 8.40 -12.44
CA PRO A 544 -9.94 7.78 -12.85
C PRO A 544 -9.77 6.41 -12.19
N ALA A 545 -9.29 5.43 -12.95
CA ALA A 545 -8.99 4.10 -12.44
C ALA A 545 -7.58 3.69 -12.85
N ASN A 546 -7.02 2.73 -12.13
CA ASN A 546 -5.68 2.21 -12.35
C ASN A 546 -5.61 1.12 -13.41
N PHE A 547 -6.66 0.84 -14.18
CA PHE A 547 -6.66 -0.25 -15.18
C PHE A 547 -7.26 0.19 -16.51
N VAL A 548 -7.05 -0.64 -17.54
CA VAL A 548 -7.81 -0.59 -18.81
C VAL A 548 -8.46 -1.93 -19.11
N TYR A 549 -9.55 -1.90 -19.88
CA TYR A 549 -10.24 -3.10 -20.33
C TYR A 549 -9.47 -3.83 -21.44
N LEU A 550 -9.52 -5.16 -21.38
CA LEU A 550 -9.00 -6.09 -22.36
C LEU A 550 -10.13 -6.66 -23.22
N TYR A 551 -9.90 -6.78 -24.52
CA TYR A 551 -10.87 -7.22 -25.52
C TYR A 551 -10.31 -8.39 -26.34
N THR A 552 -11.22 -9.22 -26.85
CA THR A 552 -10.85 -10.37 -27.70
C THR A 552 -10.36 -9.98 -29.10
N SER A 553 -10.62 -8.75 -29.55
CA SER A 553 -10.12 -8.18 -30.80
C SER A 553 -9.93 -6.66 -30.65
N PRO A 554 -9.25 -5.95 -31.57
CA PRO A 554 -8.94 -4.52 -31.46
C PRO A 554 -10.17 -3.64 -31.73
N SER A 555 -11.19 -3.76 -30.88
CA SER A 555 -12.45 -3.00 -30.95
C SER A 555 -13.13 -3.00 -29.58
N THR A 556 -13.66 -1.85 -29.16
CA THR A 556 -14.47 -1.74 -27.93
C THR A 556 -15.83 -2.41 -28.06
N GLY A 557 -16.26 -2.77 -29.29
CA GLY A 557 -17.44 -3.60 -29.53
C GLY A 557 -17.16 -5.10 -29.51
N ALA A 558 -15.91 -5.52 -29.32
CA ALA A 558 -15.56 -6.92 -29.20
C ALA A 558 -15.98 -7.50 -27.83
N ALA A 559 -16.08 -8.83 -27.75
CA ALA A 559 -16.36 -9.49 -26.48
C ALA A 559 -15.21 -9.27 -25.49
N LEU A 560 -15.57 -8.98 -24.24
CA LEU A 560 -14.65 -8.99 -23.10
C LEU A 560 -14.35 -10.45 -22.72
N PRO A 561 -13.10 -10.79 -22.38
CA PRO A 561 -12.71 -12.14 -22.01
C PRO A 561 -13.34 -12.56 -20.67
N ALA A 562 -13.56 -13.85 -20.52
CA ALA A 562 -13.94 -14.47 -19.25
C ALA A 562 -12.78 -15.31 -18.70
N ASP A 563 -12.70 -15.38 -17.38
CA ASP A 563 -11.76 -16.23 -16.66
C ASP A 563 -12.43 -17.58 -16.31
N PRO A 564 -11.76 -18.72 -16.57
CA PRO A 564 -12.35 -20.04 -16.36
C PRO A 564 -12.59 -20.40 -14.87
N TYR A 565 -12.08 -19.61 -13.92
CA TYR A 565 -12.35 -19.78 -12.48
C TYR A 565 -13.42 -18.85 -11.93
N LEU A 566 -13.66 -17.67 -12.52
CA LEU A 566 -14.60 -16.68 -11.98
C LEU A 566 -16.09 -17.03 -12.14
N GLY A 567 -16.42 -18.00 -13.00
CA GLY A 567 -17.83 -18.31 -13.29
C GLY A 567 -18.53 -17.13 -13.97
N ALA A 568 -19.80 -16.90 -13.65
CA ALA A 568 -20.60 -15.83 -14.24
C ALA A 568 -20.49 -14.54 -13.39
N VAL A 569 -19.53 -13.69 -13.72
CA VAL A 569 -19.36 -12.34 -13.16
C VAL A 569 -19.75 -11.29 -14.20
N LYS A 570 -20.23 -10.12 -13.78
CA LYS A 570 -20.44 -9.02 -14.74
C LYS A 570 -19.08 -8.50 -15.19
N TRP A 571 -18.95 -8.22 -16.48
CA TRP A 571 -17.73 -7.65 -17.05
C TRP A 571 -17.32 -6.34 -16.33
N SER A 572 -18.32 -5.54 -15.95
CA SER A 572 -18.12 -4.26 -15.27
C SER A 572 -17.81 -4.37 -13.78
N ASP A 573 -17.98 -5.53 -13.13
CA ASP A 573 -17.74 -5.63 -11.70
C ASP A 573 -16.26 -5.39 -11.36
N GLY A 574 -16.00 -4.63 -10.31
CA GLY A 574 -14.64 -4.27 -9.86
C GLY A 574 -13.76 -5.50 -9.62
N ALA A 575 -14.30 -6.49 -8.90
CA ALA A 575 -13.62 -7.75 -8.60
C ALA A 575 -13.44 -8.67 -9.82
N ASN A 576 -14.05 -8.38 -10.98
CA ASN A 576 -13.83 -9.18 -12.18
C ASN A 576 -12.47 -8.84 -12.80
N TRP A 577 -11.50 -9.72 -12.63
CA TRP A 577 -10.16 -9.51 -13.19
C TRP A 577 -9.94 -10.11 -14.58
N ALA A 578 -10.94 -10.82 -15.13
CA ALA A 578 -10.81 -11.52 -16.40
C ALA A 578 -10.44 -10.55 -17.55
N ASP A 579 -10.98 -9.34 -17.47
CA ASP A 579 -11.00 -8.35 -18.54
C ASP A 579 -10.29 -7.04 -18.18
N LYS A 580 -9.52 -7.00 -17.10
CA LYS A 580 -8.83 -5.78 -16.63
C LYS A 580 -7.33 -6.05 -16.55
N VAL A 581 -6.54 -5.09 -17.03
CA VAL A 581 -5.09 -5.05 -16.80
C VAL A 581 -4.75 -3.82 -15.94
N PRO A 582 -4.37 -4.01 -14.67
CA PRO A 582 -3.92 -2.94 -13.79
C PRO A 582 -2.61 -2.30 -14.26
N ALA A 583 -2.41 -1.05 -13.84
CA ALA A 583 -1.24 -0.26 -14.11
C ALA A 583 -0.01 -0.86 -13.41
N GLY A 584 1.11 -0.82 -14.11
CA GLY A 584 2.40 -1.16 -13.55
C GLY A 584 3.00 -2.49 -14.01
N GLY A 585 2.17 -3.47 -14.38
CA GLY A 585 2.64 -4.79 -14.75
C GLY A 585 3.35 -4.85 -16.10
N ALA A 586 4.40 -5.67 -16.20
CA ALA A 586 5.11 -5.95 -17.44
C ALA A 586 4.45 -7.08 -18.26
N TYR A 587 4.29 -6.86 -19.56
CA TYR A 587 3.69 -7.80 -20.50
C TYR A 587 4.44 -7.81 -21.84
N VAL A 588 4.43 -8.96 -22.51
CA VAL A 588 4.96 -9.08 -23.87
C VAL A 588 3.86 -8.76 -24.87
N VAL A 589 4.16 -7.85 -25.80
CA VAL A 589 3.26 -7.45 -26.87
C VAL A 589 3.05 -8.62 -27.83
N ALA A 590 1.81 -9.09 -27.94
CA ALA A 590 1.41 -10.17 -28.84
C ALA A 590 1.03 -9.66 -30.25
N GLY A 591 0.67 -8.38 -30.38
CA GLY A 591 0.19 -7.80 -31.63
C GLY A 591 -0.05 -6.29 -31.50
N VAL A 592 -0.07 -5.59 -32.64
CA VAL A 592 -0.32 -4.15 -32.69
C VAL A 592 -1.20 -3.85 -33.91
N GLN A 593 -2.23 -3.03 -33.73
CA GLN A 593 -3.12 -2.60 -34.81
C GLN A 593 -3.62 -1.17 -34.55
N ALA A 594 -3.11 -0.20 -35.28
CA ALA A 594 -3.40 1.23 -35.05
C ALA A 594 -3.24 1.60 -33.57
N ASP A 595 -4.29 2.14 -32.94
CA ASP A 595 -4.33 2.51 -31.52
C ASP A 595 -4.64 1.33 -30.58
N TRP A 596 -4.37 0.09 -30.99
CA TRP A 596 -4.61 -1.11 -30.19
C TRP A 596 -3.33 -1.91 -30.01
N THR A 597 -3.11 -2.36 -28.78
CA THR A 597 -1.99 -3.22 -28.40
C THR A 597 -2.54 -4.52 -27.83
N ALA A 598 -2.11 -5.66 -28.37
CA ALA A 598 -2.36 -6.96 -27.77
C ALA A 598 -1.21 -7.36 -26.85
N ILE A 599 -1.52 -7.98 -25.72
CA ILE A 599 -0.56 -8.60 -24.80
C ILE A 599 -0.90 -10.08 -24.62
N TRP A 600 0.12 -10.89 -24.31
CA TRP A 600 -0.13 -12.25 -23.82
C TRP A 600 -0.70 -12.17 -22.40
N TYR A 601 -1.92 -12.68 -22.23
CA TYR A 601 -2.68 -12.60 -20.98
C TYR A 601 -3.65 -13.80 -20.89
N GLN A 602 -3.60 -14.56 -19.79
CA GLN A 602 -4.42 -15.76 -19.56
C GLN A 602 -4.39 -16.79 -20.69
N GLY A 603 -3.20 -17.11 -21.19
CA GLY A 603 -3.04 -18.16 -22.21
C GLY A 603 -3.52 -17.75 -23.60
N ARG A 604 -3.72 -16.45 -23.87
CA ARG A 604 -4.16 -15.93 -25.19
C ARG A 604 -3.70 -14.48 -25.42
N ALA A 605 -3.86 -13.99 -26.64
CA ALA A 605 -3.64 -12.57 -26.96
C ALA A 605 -4.93 -11.77 -26.67
N LEU A 606 -4.84 -10.71 -25.89
CA LEU A 606 -5.94 -9.80 -25.59
C LEU A 606 -5.53 -8.34 -25.82
N TRP A 607 -6.48 -7.54 -26.30
CA TRP A 607 -6.26 -6.20 -26.83
C TRP A 607 -6.74 -5.13 -25.87
N PHE A 608 -5.96 -4.09 -25.64
CA PHE A 608 -6.44 -2.85 -25.00
C PHE A 608 -6.21 -1.67 -25.93
N GLN A 609 -7.02 -0.62 -25.72
CA GLN A 609 -6.85 0.63 -26.43
C GLN A 609 -5.60 1.35 -25.90
N ASN A 610 -4.67 1.68 -26.80
CA ASN A 610 -3.40 2.31 -26.51
C ASN A 610 -3.13 3.46 -27.51
N PRO A 611 -3.88 4.57 -27.44
CA PRO A 611 -3.82 5.64 -28.44
C PRO A 611 -2.41 6.22 -28.53
N GLY A 612 -1.80 6.15 -29.72
CA GLY A 612 -0.42 6.60 -29.93
C GLY A 612 0.63 5.95 -29.02
N GLY A 613 0.32 4.81 -28.38
CA GLY A 613 1.21 4.14 -27.43
C GLY A 613 1.29 4.78 -26.04
N GLN A 614 0.42 5.73 -25.71
CA GLN A 614 0.49 6.53 -24.49
C GLN A 614 0.18 5.76 -23.20
N PHE A 615 -0.46 4.60 -23.30
CA PHE A 615 -0.81 3.76 -22.14
C PHE A 615 0.23 2.66 -21.93
N THR A 616 1.40 2.79 -22.55
CA THR A 616 2.50 1.85 -22.41
C THR A 616 3.85 2.54 -22.23
N SER A 617 4.73 1.91 -21.45
CA SER A 617 6.14 2.27 -21.35
C SER A 617 7.01 1.09 -21.79
N VAL A 618 7.91 1.29 -22.75
CA VAL A 618 8.75 0.21 -23.28
C VAL A 618 9.86 -0.13 -22.29
N LEU A 619 10.01 -1.41 -21.95
CA LEU A 619 11.03 -1.90 -21.03
C LEU A 619 12.29 -2.36 -21.77
N ALA A 620 13.46 -2.02 -21.24
CA ALA A 620 14.73 -2.20 -21.93
C ALA A 620 15.33 -3.61 -21.84
N ALA A 621 15.06 -4.40 -20.78
CA ALA A 621 15.83 -5.63 -20.53
C ALA A 621 15.27 -6.60 -19.46
N THR A 622 13.98 -6.96 -19.44
CA THR A 622 13.53 -8.11 -18.62
C THR A 622 13.54 -9.38 -19.46
N PRO A 623 14.01 -10.52 -18.93
CA PRO A 623 13.91 -11.78 -19.63
C PRO A 623 12.44 -12.17 -19.87
N VAL A 624 12.25 -12.95 -20.92
CA VAL A 624 10.97 -13.52 -21.30
C VAL A 624 11.02 -15.03 -21.15
N ILE A 625 9.92 -15.56 -20.63
CA ILE A 625 9.67 -16.97 -20.41
C ILE A 625 8.80 -17.50 -21.54
N THR A 626 9.24 -18.60 -22.16
CA THR A 626 8.52 -19.27 -23.24
C THR A 626 8.52 -20.78 -23.00
N PRO A 627 7.47 -21.53 -23.40
CA PRO A 627 7.47 -22.98 -23.31
C PRO A 627 8.64 -23.62 -24.10
N LYS A 628 9.29 -24.64 -23.53
CA LYS A 628 10.26 -25.46 -24.28
C LYS A 628 9.59 -26.31 -25.35
N SER A 629 8.46 -26.91 -25.01
CA SER A 629 7.71 -27.80 -25.90
C SER A 629 6.24 -27.89 -25.48
N GLY A 630 5.34 -27.88 -26.45
CA GLY A 630 3.91 -28.06 -26.20
C GLY A 630 3.31 -27.01 -25.28
N THR A 631 2.22 -27.39 -24.61
CA THR A 631 1.52 -26.59 -23.62
C THR A 631 2.08 -26.93 -22.23
N ILE A 632 2.39 -25.93 -21.42
CA ILE A 632 2.97 -26.11 -20.08
C ILE A 632 1.98 -25.71 -18.97
N PRO A 633 2.08 -26.32 -17.78
CA PRO A 633 1.25 -25.97 -16.62
C PRO A 633 1.63 -24.61 -16.01
N VAL A 634 0.67 -24.00 -15.32
CA VAL A 634 0.85 -22.79 -14.50
C VAL A 634 0.52 -23.14 -13.05
N TYR A 635 1.35 -22.69 -12.12
CA TYR A 635 1.25 -22.99 -10.70
C TYR A 635 0.86 -21.74 -9.91
N GLY A 636 -0.04 -21.92 -8.93
CA GLY A 636 -0.43 -20.87 -7.98
C GLY A 636 0.44 -20.81 -6.72
N ARG A 637 1.46 -21.68 -6.64
CA ARG A 637 2.44 -21.79 -5.54
C ARG A 637 3.73 -22.46 -6.03
N ALA A 638 4.83 -22.22 -5.36
CA ALA A 638 6.15 -22.79 -5.67
C ALA A 638 6.65 -23.68 -4.51
N TYR A 639 5.96 -24.79 -4.26
CA TYR A 639 6.34 -25.75 -3.21
C TYR A 639 7.46 -26.71 -3.68
N PRO A 640 8.26 -27.27 -2.75
CA PRO A 640 9.27 -28.26 -3.08
C PRO A 640 8.62 -29.60 -3.46
N GLU A 641 9.33 -30.44 -4.21
CA GLU A 641 8.87 -31.80 -4.52
C GLU A 641 8.70 -32.66 -3.27
N ASP A 642 7.82 -33.68 -3.32
CA ASP A 642 7.51 -34.56 -2.17
C ASP A 642 8.77 -35.20 -1.54
N ALA A 643 9.77 -35.51 -2.37
CA ALA A 643 11.03 -36.10 -1.93
C ALA A 643 11.82 -35.18 -0.99
N ALA A 644 11.65 -33.85 -1.08
CA ALA A 644 12.35 -32.89 -0.24
C ALA A 644 11.89 -32.95 1.23
N TYR A 645 10.68 -33.45 1.50
CA TYR A 645 10.16 -33.62 2.86
C TYR A 645 10.74 -34.86 3.57
N ALA A 646 11.37 -35.78 2.83
CA ALA A 646 11.90 -37.01 3.41
C ALA A 646 12.99 -36.71 4.46
N GLY A 647 12.78 -37.19 5.68
CA GLY A 647 13.73 -37.04 6.79
C GLY A 647 13.69 -35.69 7.51
N THR A 648 12.85 -34.74 7.10
CA THR A 648 12.70 -33.44 7.79
C THR A 648 11.73 -33.53 8.98
N GLY A 649 10.85 -34.53 8.99
CA GLY A 649 9.76 -34.65 9.96
C GLY A 649 8.53 -33.80 9.60
N VAL A 650 8.61 -33.00 8.54
CA VAL A 650 7.50 -32.17 8.04
C VAL A 650 6.56 -33.02 7.16
N PRO A 651 5.23 -32.99 7.38
CA PRO A 651 4.29 -33.66 6.49
C PRO A 651 4.30 -33.07 5.07
N VAL A 652 4.19 -33.94 4.05
CA VAL A 652 3.94 -33.50 2.67
C VAL A 652 2.56 -32.84 2.60
N GLN A 653 2.47 -31.72 1.88
CA GLN A 653 1.25 -30.93 1.78
C GLN A 653 0.22 -31.60 0.85
N ASP A 654 -1.08 -31.35 1.07
CA ASP A 654 -2.10 -31.86 0.16
C ASP A 654 -1.93 -31.27 -1.25
N GLN A 655 -2.05 -32.14 -2.26
CA GLN A 655 -1.86 -31.82 -3.68
C GLN A 655 -0.54 -31.05 -3.93
N ASN A 656 0.53 -31.39 -3.21
CA ASN A 656 1.77 -30.63 -3.11
C ASN A 656 2.29 -30.09 -4.46
N THR A 657 2.32 -30.96 -5.47
CA THR A 657 2.87 -30.68 -6.81
C THR A 657 1.81 -30.29 -7.86
N ALA A 658 0.55 -30.07 -7.46
CA ALA A 658 -0.53 -29.75 -8.39
C ALA A 658 -0.38 -28.37 -9.02
N SER A 659 -0.76 -28.29 -10.30
CA SER A 659 -0.88 -27.04 -11.06
C SER A 659 -2.34 -26.58 -11.11
N LEU A 660 -2.56 -25.34 -11.55
CA LEU A 660 -3.89 -24.80 -11.81
C LEU A 660 -4.43 -25.38 -13.11
N THR A 661 -5.40 -26.29 -13.03
CA THR A 661 -5.76 -27.16 -14.17
C THR A 661 -6.44 -26.42 -15.33
N LYS A 662 -7.01 -25.24 -15.08
CA LYS A 662 -7.64 -24.41 -16.11
C LYS A 662 -6.71 -23.35 -16.68
N TYR A 663 -5.49 -23.21 -16.15
CA TYR A 663 -4.47 -22.30 -16.66
C TYR A 663 -3.31 -23.05 -17.29
N THR A 664 -2.97 -22.66 -18.51
CA THR A 664 -1.85 -23.25 -19.24
C THR A 664 -1.22 -22.21 -20.15
N ILE A 665 0.04 -22.42 -20.53
CA ILE A 665 0.71 -21.61 -21.53
C ILE A 665 0.93 -22.46 -22.78
N PRO A 666 0.15 -22.25 -23.86
CA PRO A 666 0.38 -22.87 -25.15
C PRO A 666 1.74 -22.50 -25.76
N ALA A 667 2.25 -23.39 -26.61
CA ALA A 667 3.43 -23.11 -27.43
C ALA A 667 3.26 -21.83 -28.26
N GLY A 668 4.34 -21.06 -28.43
CA GLY A 668 4.35 -19.81 -29.20
C GLY A 668 3.99 -18.55 -28.42
N GLN A 669 3.64 -18.66 -27.13
CA GLN A 669 3.40 -17.52 -26.26
C GLN A 669 4.65 -17.10 -25.48
N SER A 670 4.62 -15.89 -24.93
CA SER A 670 5.75 -15.26 -24.25
C SER A 670 5.27 -14.45 -23.06
N TYR A 671 5.88 -14.67 -21.90
CA TYR A 671 5.47 -14.04 -20.64
C TYR A 671 6.64 -13.32 -20.00
N ALA A 672 6.37 -12.17 -19.39
CA ALA A 672 7.36 -11.42 -18.64
C ALA A 672 7.84 -12.23 -17.42
N GLN A 673 9.15 -12.34 -17.21
CA GLN A 673 9.68 -12.86 -15.97
C GLN A 673 9.48 -11.81 -14.87
N ALA A 674 8.79 -12.18 -13.78
CA ALA A 674 8.36 -11.27 -12.71
C ALA A 674 9.26 -11.32 -11.45
N GLY A 675 10.44 -11.93 -11.56
CA GLY A 675 11.36 -12.12 -10.43
C GLY A 675 12.46 -13.12 -10.78
N PRO A 676 13.48 -13.30 -9.92
CA PRO A 676 14.54 -14.30 -10.16
C PRO A 676 14.01 -15.74 -10.19
N GLU A 677 14.85 -16.68 -10.65
CA GLU A 677 14.57 -18.10 -10.46
C GLU A 677 14.55 -18.43 -8.97
N GLU A 678 13.56 -19.20 -8.54
CA GLU A 678 13.35 -19.57 -7.14
C GLU A 678 13.24 -21.08 -7.00
N VAL A 679 13.90 -21.63 -5.99
CA VAL A 679 13.79 -23.05 -5.64
C VAL A 679 12.54 -23.22 -4.78
N GLY A 680 11.75 -24.26 -5.04
CA GLY A 680 10.55 -24.53 -4.25
C GLY A 680 10.88 -24.74 -2.77
N ASP A 681 10.12 -24.11 -1.89
CA ASP A 681 10.29 -24.19 -0.45
C ASP A 681 8.97 -24.09 0.33
N TYR A 682 9.03 -24.50 1.60
CA TYR A 682 7.89 -24.50 2.51
C TYR A 682 8.35 -24.43 3.97
N TRP A 683 7.96 -23.38 4.67
CA TRP A 683 8.18 -23.21 6.11
C TRP A 683 7.06 -23.85 6.91
N TYR A 684 7.42 -24.84 7.72
CA TYR A 684 6.50 -25.52 8.61
C TYR A 684 6.60 -24.96 10.03
N ALA A 685 5.56 -24.25 10.47
CA ALA A 685 5.32 -23.86 11.85
C ALA A 685 4.07 -24.60 12.36
N GLY A 686 4.25 -25.87 12.70
CA GLY A 686 3.15 -26.82 12.87
C GLY A 686 2.34 -26.64 14.14
N THR A 687 2.92 -26.06 15.20
CA THR A 687 2.24 -25.89 16.49
C THR A 687 2.62 -24.58 17.17
N PHE A 688 1.71 -24.08 18.02
CA PHE A 688 1.91 -22.85 18.78
C PHE A 688 3.22 -22.84 19.58
N ALA A 689 3.53 -23.94 20.27
CA ALA A 689 4.73 -24.06 21.09
C ALA A 689 5.98 -24.47 20.29
N GLY A 690 5.84 -24.85 19.02
CA GLY A 690 6.93 -25.38 18.20
C GLY A 690 7.37 -26.78 18.64
N THR A 691 6.44 -27.65 19.02
CA THR A 691 6.70 -28.96 19.61
C THR A 691 6.40 -30.13 18.67
N ALA A 692 5.85 -29.89 17.47
CA ALA A 692 5.66 -30.95 16.49
C ALA A 692 7.00 -31.49 15.94
N ALA A 693 6.97 -32.71 15.38
CA ALA A 693 8.09 -33.21 14.61
C ALA A 693 8.32 -32.30 13.37
N GLY A 694 9.57 -31.94 13.12
CA GLY A 694 9.94 -31.03 12.04
C GLY A 694 9.44 -29.58 12.22
N ASP A 695 8.90 -29.21 13.38
CA ASP A 695 8.41 -27.85 13.60
C ASP A 695 9.54 -26.80 13.48
N ARG A 696 9.20 -25.62 12.99
CA ARG A 696 10.14 -24.54 12.64
C ARG A 696 11.24 -25.01 11.69
N THR A 697 10.86 -25.76 10.66
CA THR A 697 11.78 -26.26 9.63
C THR A 697 11.41 -25.70 8.26
N LEU A 698 12.43 -25.18 7.57
CA LEU A 698 12.34 -24.80 6.16
C LEU A 698 12.68 -26.01 5.30
N VAL A 699 11.69 -26.54 4.59
CA VAL A 699 11.90 -27.58 3.58
C VAL A 699 12.28 -26.90 2.28
N LYS A 700 13.43 -27.25 1.70
CA LYS A 700 13.86 -26.77 0.37
C LYS A 700 14.02 -27.95 -0.58
N GLY A 701 13.47 -27.80 -1.78
CA GLY A 701 13.52 -28.81 -2.83
C GLY A 701 14.68 -28.61 -3.79
N THR A 702 14.58 -29.26 -4.93
CA THR A 702 15.47 -29.11 -6.08
C THR A 702 14.72 -28.61 -7.32
N ASP A 703 13.39 -28.72 -7.33
CA ASP A 703 12.55 -28.09 -8.34
C ASP A 703 12.66 -26.56 -8.28
N ALA A 704 12.95 -25.95 -9.42
CA ALA A 704 13.04 -24.50 -9.57
C ALA A 704 11.90 -23.96 -10.43
N PHE A 705 11.50 -22.73 -10.14
CA PHE A 705 10.38 -22.03 -10.75
C PHE A 705 10.81 -20.62 -11.21
N TYR A 706 10.16 -20.13 -12.25
CA TYR A 706 10.18 -18.72 -12.61
C TYR A 706 8.82 -18.10 -12.29
N PRO A 707 8.79 -17.00 -11.50
CA PRO A 707 7.58 -16.19 -11.40
C PRO A 707 7.35 -15.44 -12.72
N ILE A 708 6.09 -15.35 -13.13
CA ILE A 708 5.61 -14.68 -14.34
C ILE A 708 4.32 -13.90 -14.03
N ARG A 709 4.00 -12.90 -14.84
CA ARG A 709 2.63 -12.35 -14.89
C ARG A 709 1.78 -13.14 -15.88
N TYR A 710 0.98 -14.08 -15.40
CA TYR A 710 0.15 -14.91 -16.28
C TYR A 710 -1.13 -14.19 -16.73
N ASN A 711 -1.74 -13.47 -15.81
CA ASN A 711 -2.77 -12.45 -16.06
C ASN A 711 -2.26 -11.17 -15.39
N HIS A 712 -3.08 -10.46 -14.62
CA HIS A 712 -2.55 -9.44 -13.71
C HIS A 712 -1.84 -10.04 -12.49
N ARG A 713 -2.08 -11.31 -12.15
CA ARG A 713 -1.46 -12.01 -11.02
C ARG A 713 -0.08 -12.56 -11.37
N ILE A 714 0.78 -12.58 -10.35
CA ILE A 714 1.97 -13.41 -10.30
C ILE A 714 1.53 -14.88 -10.36
N ALA A 715 2.29 -15.72 -11.04
CA ALA A 715 2.14 -17.17 -11.05
C ALA A 715 3.51 -17.81 -11.33
N TRP A 716 3.62 -19.12 -11.16
CA TRP A 716 4.89 -19.83 -11.33
C TRP A 716 4.83 -20.84 -12.46
N VAL A 717 5.96 -21.01 -13.14
CA VAL A 717 6.18 -22.09 -14.11
C VAL A 717 7.50 -22.78 -13.77
N ARG A 718 7.57 -24.11 -13.94
CA ARG A 718 8.81 -24.85 -13.65
C ARG A 718 9.91 -24.45 -14.63
N ALA A 719 11.10 -24.18 -14.12
CA ALA A 719 12.29 -23.87 -14.94
C ALA A 719 12.63 -25.01 -15.91
N GLY A 720 12.30 -26.26 -15.53
CA GLY A 720 12.40 -27.45 -16.37
C GLY A 720 11.60 -27.37 -17.67
N ASP A 721 10.47 -26.63 -17.68
CA ASP A 721 9.51 -26.61 -18.78
C ASP A 721 9.68 -25.41 -19.72
N VAL A 722 10.55 -24.45 -19.38
CA VAL A 722 10.61 -23.15 -20.06
C VAL A 722 12.00 -22.74 -20.54
N ASN A 723 12.04 -22.09 -21.70
CA ASN A 723 13.20 -21.34 -22.14
C ASN A 723 13.15 -19.93 -21.56
N ARG A 724 14.26 -19.50 -20.98
CA ARG A 724 14.51 -18.12 -20.57
C ARG A 724 15.36 -17.43 -21.63
N SER A 725 14.87 -16.33 -22.19
CA SER A 725 15.59 -15.57 -23.21
C SER A 725 15.60 -14.09 -22.88
N ALA A 726 16.71 -13.40 -23.17
CA ALA A 726 16.69 -11.95 -23.22
C ALA A 726 16.06 -11.53 -24.55
N LEU A 727 15.04 -10.68 -24.52
CA LEU A 727 14.61 -9.98 -25.72
C LEU A 727 15.74 -9.03 -26.12
N THR A 728 16.65 -9.50 -26.97
CA THR A 728 17.53 -8.60 -27.70
C THR A 728 16.63 -7.72 -28.57
N ARG A 729 16.85 -6.40 -28.58
CA ARG A 729 16.18 -5.48 -29.52
C ARG A 729 16.32 -6.06 -30.94
N GLY A 730 15.29 -6.75 -31.39
CA GLY A 730 15.22 -7.33 -32.72
C GLY A 730 14.98 -6.19 -33.69
N ALA A 731 15.89 -6.07 -34.66
CA ALA A 731 15.73 -5.22 -35.83
C ALA A 731 14.33 -5.36 -36.45
N PRO A 732 13.79 -4.30 -37.07
CA PRO A 732 12.44 -4.33 -37.63
C PRO A 732 12.28 -5.52 -38.58
N VAL A 733 11.29 -6.36 -38.30
CA VAL A 733 10.80 -7.35 -39.24
C VAL A 733 10.23 -6.55 -40.42
N ARG A 734 10.81 -6.77 -41.61
CA ARG A 734 10.42 -6.11 -42.86
C ARG A 734 9.04 -6.53 -43.33
#